data_AF-A0A0D5YNL8-F1
#
_entry.id   AF-A0A0D5YNL8-F1
#
_cell.length_a   1.000
_cell.length_b   1.000
_cell.length_c   1.000
_cell.angle_alpha   90.00
_cell.angle_beta   90.00
_cell.angle_gamma   90.00
#
_symmetry.space_group_name_H-M   'P 1'
#
loop_
_entity.id
_entity.type
_entity.pdbx_description
1 polymer ?
#
loop_
_entity_poly.entity_id
_entity_poly.type
_entity_poly.pdbx_seq_one_letter_code
_entity_poly.pdbx_strand_id
1 'polypeptide(L)'
;MWLVISRKDEISSYWGDTSLNANVEVFEELKQEQLAKNNYNRISQIFPLIESEKEIPDLLEYRYIRFCFFINPMRVLSQLKVFYKSLDVKVFFGYGISSIILFGRTTAILDELLSKIDDECVSFEEWELSPGKVRCENIKAPKSIGDIKIVFEDYDQLPISIKNIFEELHLSLSLFATKVASVPIDGLFEIKKINKEINSLIKKIKKYQDSIDIQFEDLKNIQIVEDLSEEELIRLKKSINKSIEDNYHKNQYVDRAIQLISIISYVSTQTFSGTIPVLSRRSLIRRHSLCGIGSGILALYRITDFIESIFHEYNFEEKITVDFKKTGSFLVDIESPHKYDTKRWKYSNIDEFVRSKKENNLFKLPYFSARLGFRESEYAISAAIQSITNGADPEWSIMTLTHELMHSQVRQLLNLILAGDLSEQSEEDKMNFYMTFRDISKNGFSEEKSLLDSVRYIVLTHCCLADKYGSLSVEKHVLVAGNELQPYDIPKDYNAMFKLLTHNFRNINEIFVHLFDLNYIYRGQIDFYIKSIWHSWSSLPHIDADLRQYILRCLIVISTKVVAIRPYERFKESVSMLKSSLVDLHSKIKKPLIARIILLLNDLEYLTKAYYGGFYSYLMLVDMIDDVFISEVLSSKIYNDDFVTVLDEAESEEMDFKYDLPDSFEDERINSPVAFLLDRIRKTLEKNEIDYSRETCKIMLSIIQ
;
A
#
# COMPACT_ATOMS: atom_id res chain seq x y z
N MET A 1 22.69 -15.21 -9.32
CA MET A 1 22.69 -16.35 -10.29
C MET A 1 21.27 -16.66 -10.72
N TRP A 2 21.11 -17.47 -11.75
CA TRP A 2 19.83 -17.84 -12.34
C TRP A 2 19.74 -19.36 -12.51
N LEU A 3 18.74 -19.98 -11.91
CA LEU A 3 18.37 -21.37 -12.14
C LEU A 3 17.39 -21.44 -13.32
N VAL A 4 17.74 -22.22 -14.33
CA VAL A 4 16.98 -22.37 -15.56
C VAL A 4 16.67 -23.84 -15.78
N ILE A 5 15.40 -24.14 -16.07
CA ILE A 5 14.98 -25.44 -16.59
C ILE A 5 14.43 -25.27 -18.00
N SER A 6 15.06 -25.95 -18.94
CA SER A 6 14.77 -25.92 -20.37
C SER A 6 14.15 -27.25 -20.80
N ARG A 7 12.86 -27.24 -21.13
CA ARG A 7 12.14 -28.46 -21.57
C ARG A 7 12.23 -28.62 -23.09
N LYS A 8 12.16 -29.87 -23.56
CA LYS A 8 12.01 -30.18 -24.99
C LYS A 8 10.54 -30.21 -25.43
N ASP A 9 9.64 -30.63 -24.54
CA ASP A 9 8.22 -30.82 -24.86
C ASP A 9 7.28 -30.08 -23.89
N GLU A 10 6.11 -29.68 -24.40
CA GLU A 10 5.01 -29.05 -23.65
C GLU A 10 4.39 -30.06 -22.66
N ILE A 11 3.82 -29.59 -21.53
CA ILE A 11 3.36 -30.46 -20.44
C ILE A 11 2.13 -31.27 -20.89
N SER A 12 2.32 -32.53 -21.31
CA SER A 12 1.27 -33.54 -21.22
C SER A 12 1.42 -34.28 -19.89
N SER A 13 0.61 -33.89 -18.90
CA SER A 13 0.44 -34.51 -17.57
C SER A 13 1.70 -34.76 -16.73
N TYR A 14 2.01 -33.83 -15.80
CA TYR A 14 2.98 -34.03 -14.71
C TYR A 14 2.53 -35.11 -13.69
N TRP A 15 1.27 -35.53 -13.77
CA TRP A 15 0.65 -36.50 -12.87
C TRP A 15 0.86 -37.92 -13.42
N GLY A 16 2.05 -38.48 -13.26
CA GLY A 16 2.29 -39.91 -13.47
C GLY A 16 3.69 -40.32 -13.93
N ASP A 17 4.40 -39.44 -14.65
CA ASP A 17 5.78 -39.71 -15.08
C ASP A 17 6.76 -39.03 -14.12
N THR A 18 7.53 -39.84 -13.37
CA THR A 18 8.55 -39.33 -12.44
C THR A 18 9.75 -38.75 -13.17
N SER A 19 9.78 -38.81 -14.51
CA SER A 19 10.91 -38.35 -15.29
C SER A 19 10.54 -37.37 -16.40
N LEU A 20 11.36 -36.32 -16.53
CA LEU A 20 11.14 -35.18 -17.42
C LEU A 20 12.33 -35.01 -18.36
N ASN A 21 12.09 -34.92 -19.67
CA ASN A 21 13.11 -34.54 -20.65
C ASN A 21 13.37 -33.03 -20.56
N ALA A 22 14.29 -32.64 -19.68
CA ALA A 22 14.66 -31.26 -19.43
C ALA A 22 16.15 -31.13 -19.10
N ASN A 23 16.73 -29.99 -19.48
CA ASN A 23 18.04 -29.56 -19.04
C ASN A 23 17.86 -28.60 -17.85
N VAL A 24 18.69 -28.77 -16.82
CA VAL A 24 18.83 -27.80 -15.75
C VAL A 24 20.18 -27.13 -15.91
N GLU A 25 20.21 -25.81 -15.81
CA GLU A 25 21.41 -24.99 -15.96
C GLU A 25 21.40 -23.89 -14.89
N VAL A 26 22.58 -23.51 -14.40
CA VAL A 26 22.77 -22.37 -13.52
C VAL A 26 23.68 -21.36 -14.22
N PHE A 27 23.21 -20.12 -14.34
CA PHE A 27 23.96 -19.03 -14.96
C PHE A 27 24.31 -17.96 -13.93
N GLU A 28 25.49 -17.37 -14.03
CA GLU A 28 25.84 -16.19 -13.22
C GLU A 28 24.95 -15.00 -13.63
N GLU A 29 24.89 -14.73 -14.94
CA GLU A 29 24.08 -13.70 -15.56
C GLU A 29 23.20 -14.29 -16.68
N LEU A 30 21.99 -13.75 -16.79
CA LEU A 30 21.02 -14.17 -17.80
C LEU A 30 21.13 -13.28 -19.05
N LYS A 31 21.67 -13.80 -20.14
CA LYS A 31 21.79 -13.08 -21.43
C LYS A 31 20.51 -13.21 -22.25
N GLN A 32 20.19 -12.18 -23.05
CA GLN A 32 19.01 -12.20 -23.93
C GLN A 32 18.96 -13.43 -24.85
N GLU A 33 20.12 -13.83 -25.38
CA GLU A 33 20.24 -15.01 -26.25
C GLU A 33 19.83 -16.31 -25.55
N GLN A 34 20.02 -16.42 -24.24
CA GLN A 34 19.62 -17.60 -23.46
C GLN A 34 18.10 -17.63 -23.23
N LEU A 35 17.49 -16.46 -23.07
CA LEU A 35 16.03 -16.31 -22.97
C LEU A 35 15.31 -16.63 -24.29
N ALA A 36 15.91 -16.28 -25.42
CA ALA A 36 15.30 -16.44 -26.74
C ALA A 36 15.34 -17.88 -27.28
N LYS A 37 16.20 -18.75 -26.73
CA LYS A 37 16.46 -20.08 -27.30
C LYS A 37 15.35 -21.11 -27.10
N ASN A 38 14.45 -20.94 -26.13
CA ASN A 38 13.46 -21.98 -25.86
C ASN A 38 12.18 -21.44 -25.16
N ASN A 39 11.02 -21.63 -25.79
CA ASN A 39 9.72 -21.10 -25.33
C ASN A 39 9.24 -21.71 -24.00
N TYR A 40 9.82 -22.85 -23.60
CA TYR A 40 9.45 -23.60 -22.41
C TYR A 40 10.38 -23.38 -21.21
N ASN A 41 11.24 -22.36 -21.28
CA ASN A 41 12.12 -22.04 -20.16
C ASN A 41 11.30 -21.60 -18.94
N ARG A 42 11.59 -22.23 -17.80
CA ARG A 42 11.25 -21.69 -16.49
C ARG A 42 12.52 -21.25 -15.80
N ILE A 43 12.49 -20.06 -15.23
CA ILE A 43 13.67 -19.42 -14.65
C ILE A 43 13.32 -18.83 -13.30
N SER A 44 14.30 -18.84 -12.40
CA SER A 44 14.26 -18.09 -11.15
C SER A 44 15.65 -17.62 -10.77
N GLN A 45 15.72 -16.40 -10.27
CA GLN A 45 16.93 -15.89 -9.65
C GLN A 45 17.16 -16.60 -8.32
N ILE A 46 18.40 -16.98 -8.07
CA ILE A 46 18.85 -17.62 -6.84
C ILE A 46 20.12 -16.93 -6.34
N PHE A 47 20.26 -16.88 -5.02
CA PHE A 47 21.35 -16.18 -4.34
C PHE A 47 22.11 -17.15 -3.47
N PRO A 48 23.46 -17.20 -3.56
CA PRO A 48 24.24 -18.04 -2.67
C PRO A 48 24.11 -17.54 -1.23
N LEU A 49 24.03 -18.48 -0.29
CA LEU A 49 23.99 -18.17 1.14
C LEU A 49 25.21 -17.33 1.55
N ILE A 50 26.40 -17.70 1.06
CA ILE A 50 27.64 -16.95 1.29
C ILE A 50 28.02 -16.14 0.04
N GLU A 51 28.26 -14.85 0.24
CA GLU A 51 28.50 -13.90 -0.85
C GLU A 51 29.78 -14.16 -1.63
N SER A 52 30.82 -14.64 -0.95
CA SER A 52 32.08 -15.01 -1.58
C SER A 52 31.97 -16.26 -2.43
N GLU A 53 30.92 -17.07 -2.26
CA GLU A 53 30.68 -18.27 -3.04
C GLU A 53 29.90 -17.93 -4.32
N LYS A 54 30.60 -17.30 -5.26
CA LYS A 54 30.09 -17.03 -6.62
C LYS A 54 30.30 -18.20 -7.58
N GLU A 55 30.72 -19.36 -7.07
CA GLU A 55 30.96 -20.54 -7.89
C GLU A 55 29.62 -21.17 -8.33
N ILE A 56 29.46 -21.34 -9.65
CA ILE A 56 28.31 -22.04 -10.23
C ILE A 56 28.42 -23.52 -9.85
N PRO A 57 27.37 -24.16 -9.30
CA PRO A 57 27.42 -25.58 -8.97
C PRO A 57 27.61 -26.40 -10.25
N ASP A 58 28.62 -27.28 -10.27
CA ASP A 58 28.77 -28.27 -11.34
C ASP A 58 27.67 -29.33 -11.21
N LEU A 59 26.68 -29.27 -12.08
CA LEU A 59 25.52 -30.17 -12.05
C LEU A 59 25.87 -31.63 -12.43
N LEU A 60 27.07 -31.90 -12.96
CA LEU A 60 27.56 -33.27 -13.15
C LEU A 60 28.00 -33.90 -11.83
N GLU A 61 28.47 -33.05 -10.91
CA GLU A 61 28.93 -33.42 -9.57
C GLU A 61 27.77 -33.35 -8.56
N TYR A 62 27.06 -32.24 -8.52
CA TYR A 62 25.89 -32.00 -7.68
C TYR A 62 24.62 -32.48 -8.39
N ARG A 63 24.45 -33.80 -8.43
CA ARG A 63 23.35 -34.46 -9.15
C ARG A 63 21.99 -34.30 -8.50
N TYR A 64 21.89 -33.80 -7.28
CA TYR A 64 20.60 -33.65 -6.58
C TYR A 64 20.29 -32.18 -6.32
N ILE A 65 19.07 -31.76 -6.66
CA ILE A 65 18.51 -30.46 -6.29
C ILE A 65 17.32 -30.70 -5.38
N ARG A 66 17.28 -30.04 -4.21
CA ARG A 66 16.13 -30.08 -3.32
C ARG A 66 15.57 -28.68 -3.11
N PHE A 67 14.28 -28.51 -3.39
CA PHE A 67 13.52 -27.29 -3.13
C PHE A 67 12.79 -27.45 -1.80
N CYS A 68 13.09 -26.60 -0.83
CA CYS A 68 12.59 -26.73 0.53
C CYS A 68 11.73 -25.53 0.90
N PHE A 69 10.58 -25.80 1.54
CA PHE A 69 9.76 -24.80 2.19
C PHE A 69 9.84 -24.94 3.70
N PHE A 70 10.21 -23.85 4.36
CA PHE A 70 10.21 -23.66 5.80
C PHE A 70 9.35 -22.45 6.16
N ILE A 71 8.70 -22.48 7.32
CA ILE A 71 7.91 -21.35 7.83
C ILE A 71 8.84 -20.15 8.13
N ASN A 72 10.00 -20.42 8.72
CA ASN A 72 11.00 -19.43 9.11
C ASN A 72 12.28 -19.57 8.25
N PRO A 73 12.26 -19.16 6.97
CA PRO A 73 13.39 -19.41 6.08
C PRO A 73 14.68 -18.71 6.53
N MET A 74 14.61 -17.52 7.13
CA MET A 74 15.81 -16.80 7.59
C MET A 74 16.50 -17.49 8.76
N ARG A 75 15.75 -17.97 9.75
CA ARG A 75 16.25 -18.81 10.84
C ARG A 75 16.98 -20.05 10.31
N VAL A 76 16.38 -20.72 9.33
CA VAL A 76 16.98 -21.90 8.70
C VAL A 76 18.26 -21.55 7.95
N LEU A 77 18.28 -20.44 7.20
CA LEU A 77 19.49 -19.95 6.54
C LEU A 77 20.61 -19.61 7.55
N SER A 78 20.26 -19.12 8.74
CA SER A 78 21.19 -18.92 9.87
C SER A 78 21.90 -20.21 10.25
N GLN A 79 21.11 -21.24 10.57
CA GLN A 79 21.61 -22.54 11.01
C GLN A 79 22.43 -23.21 9.89
N LEU A 80 21.92 -23.16 8.65
CA LEU A 80 22.63 -23.67 7.48
C LEU A 80 24.00 -23.02 7.32
N LYS A 81 24.14 -21.71 7.57
CA LYS A 81 25.43 -20.99 7.46
C LYS A 81 26.50 -21.55 8.41
N VAL A 82 26.10 -22.11 9.56
CA VAL A 82 27.01 -22.75 10.53
C VAL A 82 27.44 -24.13 10.04
N PHE A 83 26.51 -24.93 9.54
CA PHE A 83 26.77 -26.35 9.25
C PHE A 83 27.29 -26.60 7.83
N TYR A 84 26.90 -25.80 6.84
CA TYR A 84 27.14 -26.15 5.43
C TYR A 84 28.64 -26.22 5.07
N LYS A 85 29.54 -25.48 5.75
CA LYS A 85 30.99 -25.57 5.50
C LYS A 85 31.59 -26.95 5.73
N SER A 86 30.93 -27.75 6.57
CA SER A 86 31.36 -29.12 6.89
C SER A 86 30.84 -30.16 5.89
N LEU A 87 29.90 -29.78 5.02
CA LEU A 87 29.20 -30.67 4.11
C LEU A 87 29.37 -30.21 2.67
N ASP A 88 29.51 -31.16 1.76
CA ASP A 88 29.67 -30.87 0.33
C ASP A 88 28.30 -30.56 -0.30
N VAL A 89 27.72 -29.43 0.12
CA VAL A 89 26.40 -28.93 -0.30
C VAL A 89 26.52 -27.45 -0.63
N LYS A 90 25.94 -27.05 -1.77
CA LYS A 90 25.75 -25.63 -2.10
C LYS A 90 24.35 -25.20 -1.69
N VAL A 91 24.26 -24.11 -0.95
CA VAL A 91 22.99 -23.58 -0.41
C VAL A 91 22.65 -22.26 -1.09
N PHE A 92 21.45 -22.19 -1.64
CA PHE A 92 20.90 -21.01 -2.27
C PHE A 92 19.56 -20.63 -1.65
N PHE A 93 19.18 -19.37 -1.82
CA PHE A 93 17.85 -18.89 -1.50
C PHE A 93 17.23 -18.05 -2.64
N GLY A 94 15.91 -17.86 -2.62
CA GLY A 94 15.17 -17.07 -3.61
C GLY A 94 13.79 -16.64 -3.12
N TYR A 95 13.02 -16.03 -4.03
CA TYR A 95 11.74 -15.36 -3.72
C TYR A 95 10.52 -16.29 -3.58
N GLY A 96 10.64 -17.56 -3.92
CA GLY A 96 9.53 -18.52 -3.89
C GLY A 96 9.15 -18.97 -2.48
N ILE A 97 7.97 -19.56 -2.28
CA ILE A 97 7.65 -20.22 -0.98
C ILE A 97 8.66 -21.32 -0.66
N SER A 98 9.02 -22.11 -1.66
CA SER A 98 10.18 -23.01 -1.60
C SER A 98 11.46 -22.18 -1.79
N SER A 99 11.73 -21.32 -0.82
CA SER A 99 12.75 -20.28 -0.87
C SER A 99 14.16 -20.84 -0.74
N ILE A 100 14.36 -21.98 -0.08
CA ILE A 100 15.68 -22.58 0.14
C ILE A 100 15.92 -23.69 -0.89
N ILE A 101 17.05 -23.63 -1.58
CA ILE A 101 17.43 -24.56 -2.65
C ILE A 101 18.79 -25.16 -2.32
N LEU A 102 18.84 -26.49 -2.24
CA LEU A 102 20.04 -27.23 -1.89
C LEU A 102 20.55 -28.02 -3.10
N PHE A 103 21.86 -27.98 -3.34
CA PHE A 103 22.54 -28.80 -4.34
C PHE A 103 23.48 -29.77 -3.63
N GLY A 104 23.27 -31.06 -3.83
CA GLY A 104 24.04 -32.13 -3.17
C GLY A 104 24.54 -33.18 -4.14
N ARG A 105 25.62 -33.87 -3.77
CA ARG A 105 26.12 -35.04 -4.53
C ARG A 105 25.27 -36.29 -4.31
N THR A 106 24.63 -36.41 -3.15
CA THR A 106 23.75 -37.52 -2.78
C THR A 106 22.58 -37.04 -1.90
N THR A 107 21.46 -37.75 -1.95
CA THR A 107 20.31 -37.54 -1.05
C THR A 107 20.70 -37.62 0.43
N ALA A 108 21.60 -38.55 0.79
CA ALA A 108 22.03 -38.75 2.18
C ALA A 108 22.72 -37.52 2.78
N ILE A 109 23.53 -36.79 1.98
CA ILE A 109 24.19 -35.56 2.45
C ILE A 109 23.15 -34.45 2.67
N LEU A 110 22.14 -34.36 1.80
CA LEU A 110 21.05 -33.40 1.96
C LEU A 110 20.23 -33.70 3.22
N ASP A 111 19.95 -34.97 3.48
CA ASP A 111 19.26 -35.41 4.71
C ASP A 111 20.11 -35.14 5.96
N GLU A 112 21.43 -35.38 5.90
CA GLU A 112 22.35 -35.07 7.00
C GLU A 112 22.32 -33.57 7.31
N LEU A 113 22.40 -32.71 6.30
CA LEU A 113 22.32 -31.26 6.49
C LEU A 113 20.98 -30.85 7.12
N LEU A 114 19.85 -31.34 6.60
CA LEU A 114 18.52 -31.00 7.11
C LEU A 114 18.27 -31.55 8.52
N SER A 115 18.86 -32.68 8.90
CA SER A 115 18.74 -33.24 10.26
C SER A 115 19.47 -32.43 11.33
N LYS A 116 20.34 -31.48 10.94
CA LYS A 116 21.02 -30.54 11.84
C LYS A 116 20.24 -29.23 12.03
N ILE A 117 19.08 -29.10 11.38
CA ILE A 117 18.22 -27.91 11.44
C ILE A 117 17.09 -28.18 12.43
N ASP A 118 16.85 -27.22 13.32
CA ASP A 118 15.84 -27.38 14.38
C ASP A 118 14.40 -27.22 13.84
N ASP A 119 14.22 -26.44 12.78
CA ASP A 119 12.92 -26.18 12.14
C ASP A 119 12.50 -27.32 11.20
N GLU A 120 11.24 -27.75 11.30
CA GLU A 120 10.69 -28.76 10.41
C GLU A 120 10.58 -28.22 8.96
N CYS A 121 11.19 -28.93 8.01
CA CYS A 121 10.93 -28.70 6.59
C CYS A 121 9.47 -29.09 6.27
N VAL A 122 8.60 -28.11 6.08
CA VAL A 122 7.16 -28.31 5.88
C VAL A 122 6.89 -29.17 4.65
N SER A 123 7.57 -28.87 3.56
CA SER A 123 7.49 -29.63 2.31
C SER A 123 8.81 -29.53 1.55
N PHE A 124 9.12 -30.54 0.76
CA PHE A 124 10.22 -30.49 -0.20
C PHE A 124 9.92 -31.30 -1.47
N GLU A 125 10.60 -30.95 -2.55
CA GLU A 125 10.70 -31.77 -3.77
C GLU A 125 12.18 -31.95 -4.12
N GLU A 126 12.58 -33.19 -4.38
CA GLU A 126 13.93 -33.58 -4.74
C GLU A 126 14.01 -34.08 -6.17
N TRP A 127 14.97 -33.53 -6.92
CA TRP A 127 15.29 -33.89 -8.28
C TRP A 127 16.66 -34.54 -8.37
N GLU A 128 16.75 -35.68 -9.05
CA GLU A 128 17.99 -36.22 -9.58
C GLU A 128 18.20 -35.72 -11.01
N LEU A 129 19.39 -35.18 -11.26
CA LEU A 129 19.82 -34.62 -12.53
C LEU A 129 20.66 -35.65 -13.28
N SER A 130 20.33 -35.80 -14.56
CA SER A 130 21.14 -36.51 -15.53
C SER A 130 21.17 -35.72 -16.85
N PRO A 131 22.15 -35.94 -17.72
CA PRO A 131 22.23 -35.19 -18.98
C PRO A 131 20.92 -35.28 -19.78
N GLY A 132 20.22 -34.14 -19.95
CA GLY A 132 18.97 -34.08 -20.69
C GLY A 132 17.72 -34.57 -19.97
N LYS A 133 17.82 -34.98 -18.69
CA LYS A 133 16.72 -35.60 -17.97
C LYS A 133 16.73 -35.25 -16.47
N VAL A 134 15.57 -34.87 -15.96
CA VAL A 134 15.32 -34.59 -14.54
C VAL A 134 14.37 -35.67 -14.02
N ARG A 135 14.71 -36.36 -12.93
CA ARG A 135 13.84 -37.34 -12.28
C ARG A 135 13.43 -36.81 -10.91
N CYS A 136 12.14 -36.81 -10.61
CA CYS A 136 11.63 -36.47 -9.29
C CYS A 136 11.75 -37.71 -8.39
N GLU A 137 12.70 -37.68 -7.46
CA GLU A 137 12.98 -38.81 -6.56
C GLU A 137 12.01 -38.87 -5.39
N ASN A 138 11.80 -37.72 -4.75
CA ASN A 138 11.12 -37.66 -3.47
C ASN A 138 10.30 -36.37 -3.35
N ILE A 139 9.09 -36.49 -2.80
CA ILE A 139 8.21 -35.36 -2.53
C ILE A 139 7.65 -35.53 -1.12
N LYS A 140 7.95 -34.57 -0.24
CA LYS A 140 7.20 -34.36 1.00
C LYS A 140 6.15 -33.28 0.74
N ALA A 141 4.89 -33.68 0.62
CA ALA A 141 3.78 -32.73 0.52
C ALA A 141 3.52 -32.05 1.89
N PRO A 142 3.06 -30.80 1.91
CA PRO A 142 2.71 -30.13 3.15
C PRO A 142 1.50 -30.81 3.81
N LYS A 143 1.47 -30.84 5.15
CA LYS A 143 0.28 -31.28 5.90
C LYS A 143 -0.82 -30.23 5.73
N SER A 144 -1.97 -30.62 5.19
CA SER A 144 -3.13 -29.73 5.10
C SER A 144 -3.65 -29.38 6.50
N ILE A 145 -3.99 -28.11 6.73
CA ILE A 145 -4.62 -27.65 7.98
C ILE A 145 -6.13 -28.00 8.00
N GLY A 146 -6.65 -28.62 6.94
CA GLY A 146 -8.04 -29.02 6.79
C GLY A 146 -8.80 -28.14 5.79
N ASP A 147 -10.03 -28.54 5.48
CA ASP A 147 -10.84 -27.85 4.49
C ASP A 147 -11.44 -26.56 5.06
N ILE A 148 -11.10 -25.44 4.43
CA ILE A 148 -11.73 -24.14 4.74
C ILE A 148 -13.08 -24.09 4.04
N LYS A 149 -14.16 -24.25 4.80
CA LYS A 149 -15.52 -24.17 4.25
C LYS A 149 -15.85 -22.75 3.82
N ILE A 150 -16.13 -22.57 2.54
CA ILE A 150 -16.64 -21.33 1.97
C ILE A 150 -18.16 -21.48 1.80
N VAL A 151 -18.89 -20.48 2.26
CA VAL A 151 -20.35 -20.45 2.15
C VAL A 151 -20.75 -19.05 1.72
N PHE A 152 -21.32 -18.97 0.52
CA PHE A 152 -21.93 -17.75 0.02
C PHE A 152 -23.40 -17.69 0.43
N GLU A 153 -23.90 -16.48 0.66
CA GLU A 153 -25.33 -16.20 0.69
C GLU A 153 -25.96 -16.67 -0.63
N ASP A 154 -27.23 -17.06 -0.60
CA ASP A 154 -27.94 -17.41 -1.84
C ASP A 154 -27.87 -16.22 -2.82
N TYR A 155 -27.65 -16.50 -4.10
CA TYR A 155 -27.63 -15.52 -5.19
C TYR A 155 -28.38 -16.01 -6.44
N ASP A 156 -29.22 -17.05 -6.32
CA ASP A 156 -29.91 -17.66 -7.46
C ASP A 156 -30.94 -16.75 -8.14
N GLN A 157 -31.49 -15.79 -7.39
CA GLN A 157 -32.46 -14.81 -7.90
C GLN A 157 -31.82 -13.64 -8.66
N LEU A 158 -30.49 -13.53 -8.68
CA LEU A 158 -29.80 -12.46 -9.40
C LEU A 158 -29.80 -12.74 -10.92
N PRO A 159 -29.70 -11.68 -11.76
CA PRO A 159 -29.54 -11.83 -13.20
C PRO A 159 -28.37 -12.76 -13.56
N ILE A 160 -28.53 -13.57 -14.62
CA ILE A 160 -27.56 -14.59 -15.04
C ILE A 160 -26.13 -14.05 -15.17
N SER A 161 -25.96 -12.83 -15.67
CA SER A 161 -24.65 -12.19 -15.80
C SER A 161 -23.97 -11.92 -14.46
N ILE A 162 -24.74 -11.58 -13.43
CA ILE A 162 -24.25 -11.36 -12.06
C ILE A 162 -24.03 -12.70 -11.37
N LYS A 163 -24.92 -13.67 -11.58
CA LYS A 163 -24.76 -15.04 -11.07
C LYS A 163 -23.42 -15.66 -11.51
N ASN A 164 -23.09 -15.56 -12.80
CA ASN A 164 -21.82 -16.09 -13.33
C ASN A 164 -20.58 -15.45 -12.66
N ILE A 165 -20.67 -14.17 -12.26
CA ILE A 165 -19.59 -13.50 -11.52
C ILE A 165 -19.41 -14.16 -10.15
N PHE A 166 -20.49 -14.41 -9.41
CA PHE A 166 -20.41 -15.04 -8.09
C PHE A 166 -20.03 -16.53 -8.17
N GLU A 167 -20.41 -17.24 -9.23
CA GLU A 167 -19.93 -18.61 -9.48
C GLU A 167 -18.41 -18.65 -9.69
N GLU A 168 -17.86 -17.76 -10.54
CA GLU A 168 -16.42 -17.66 -10.77
C GLU A 168 -15.67 -17.23 -9.50
N LEU A 169 -16.25 -16.30 -8.73
CA LEU A 169 -15.70 -15.86 -7.45
C LEU A 169 -15.67 -17.00 -6.43
N HIS A 170 -16.71 -17.82 -6.39
CA HIS A 170 -16.78 -18.99 -5.50
C HIS A 170 -15.70 -20.02 -5.86
N LEU A 171 -15.52 -20.32 -7.15
CA LEU A 171 -14.47 -21.22 -7.64
C LEU A 171 -13.07 -20.66 -7.32
N SER A 172 -12.86 -19.38 -7.61
CA SER A 172 -11.59 -18.68 -7.36
C SER A 172 -11.23 -18.68 -5.88
N LEU A 173 -12.17 -18.35 -5.00
CA LEU A 173 -11.95 -18.35 -3.55
C LEU A 173 -11.75 -19.76 -3.01
N SER A 174 -12.49 -20.76 -3.51
CA SER A 174 -12.32 -22.16 -3.11
C SER A 174 -10.93 -22.67 -3.45
N LEU A 175 -10.49 -22.44 -4.69
CA LEU A 175 -9.15 -22.78 -5.11
C LEU A 175 -8.07 -22.06 -4.30
N PHE A 176 -8.29 -20.79 -3.97
CA PHE A 176 -7.37 -20.01 -3.14
C PHE A 176 -7.32 -20.56 -1.71
N ALA A 177 -8.46 -20.85 -1.09
CA ALA A 177 -8.54 -21.36 0.27
C ALA A 177 -7.90 -22.75 0.40
N THR A 178 -8.06 -23.65 -0.57
CA THR A 178 -7.36 -24.94 -0.58
C THR A 178 -5.83 -24.75 -0.62
N LYS A 179 -5.34 -23.77 -1.38
CA LYS A 179 -3.89 -23.49 -1.43
C LYS A 179 -3.39 -22.88 -0.12
N VAL A 180 -4.13 -21.94 0.46
CA VAL A 180 -3.81 -21.38 1.78
C VAL A 180 -3.76 -22.49 2.83
N ALA A 181 -4.73 -23.41 2.84
CA ALA A 181 -4.74 -24.55 3.75
C ALA A 181 -3.54 -25.50 3.57
N SER A 182 -2.92 -25.52 2.39
CA SER A 182 -1.71 -26.31 2.10
C SER A 182 -0.41 -25.63 2.52
N VAL A 183 -0.44 -24.37 2.97
CA VAL A 183 0.73 -23.61 3.41
C VAL A 183 0.49 -23.14 4.84
N PRO A 184 1.06 -23.83 5.86
CA PRO A 184 0.79 -23.57 7.27
C PRO A 184 1.47 -22.31 7.79
N ILE A 185 1.05 -21.16 7.26
CA ILE A 185 1.43 -19.84 7.74
C ILE A 185 0.22 -19.26 8.46
N ASP A 186 0.37 -19.05 9.76
CA ASP A 186 -0.70 -18.54 10.60
C ASP A 186 -1.20 -17.18 10.12
N GLY A 187 -2.53 -17.03 10.06
CA GLY A 187 -3.20 -15.79 9.67
C GLY A 187 -3.13 -15.44 8.18
N LEU A 188 -2.70 -16.36 7.32
CA LEU A 188 -2.52 -16.07 5.89
C LEU A 188 -3.85 -15.72 5.17
N PHE A 189 -3.96 -14.48 4.69
CA PHE A 189 -5.05 -13.90 3.88
C PHE A 189 -6.48 -13.95 4.46
N GLU A 190 -6.66 -14.25 5.74
CA GLU A 190 -7.95 -14.23 6.46
C GLU A 190 -9.19 -14.57 5.60
N ILE A 191 -9.23 -15.77 4.99
CA ILE A 191 -10.28 -16.21 4.06
C ILE A 191 -11.71 -15.95 4.57
N LYS A 192 -11.90 -16.02 5.90
CA LYS A 192 -13.18 -15.72 6.55
C LYS A 192 -13.64 -14.27 6.34
N LYS A 193 -12.73 -13.29 6.40
CA LYS A 193 -13.03 -11.88 6.12
C LYS A 193 -13.43 -11.67 4.67
N ILE A 194 -12.70 -12.28 3.74
CA ILE A 194 -13.04 -12.24 2.30
C ILE A 194 -14.44 -12.81 2.07
N ASN A 195 -14.73 -13.98 2.64
CA ASN A 195 -16.05 -14.61 2.53
C ASN A 195 -17.18 -13.74 3.11
N LYS A 196 -16.94 -13.09 4.26
CA LYS A 196 -17.89 -12.16 4.89
C LYS A 196 -18.20 -10.97 3.99
N GLU A 197 -17.18 -10.40 3.35
CA GLU A 197 -17.35 -9.25 2.45
C GLU A 197 -18.07 -9.64 1.16
N ILE A 198 -17.78 -10.80 0.58
CA ILE A 198 -18.54 -11.30 -0.58
C ILE A 198 -20.03 -11.44 -0.23
N ASN A 199 -20.34 -11.97 0.95
CA ASN A 199 -21.71 -12.06 1.43
C ASN A 199 -22.36 -10.69 1.66
N SER A 200 -21.59 -9.70 2.10
CA SER A 200 -22.02 -8.29 2.18
C SER A 200 -22.38 -7.75 0.79
N LEU A 201 -21.53 -7.98 -0.21
CA LEU A 201 -21.77 -7.55 -1.60
C LEU A 201 -23.02 -8.21 -2.20
N ILE A 202 -23.21 -9.51 -2.01
CA ILE A 202 -24.41 -10.24 -2.47
C ILE A 202 -25.67 -9.59 -1.87
N LYS A 203 -25.68 -9.33 -0.55
CA LYS A 203 -26.81 -8.69 0.13
C LYS A 203 -27.11 -7.29 -0.41
N LYS A 204 -26.06 -6.48 -0.64
CA LYS A 204 -26.22 -5.13 -1.19
C LYS A 204 -26.78 -5.18 -2.62
N ILE A 205 -26.23 -6.02 -3.49
CA ILE A 205 -26.70 -6.17 -4.87
C ILE A 205 -28.15 -6.63 -4.90
N LYS A 206 -28.53 -7.62 -4.08
CA LYS A 206 -29.92 -8.07 -3.94
C LYS A 206 -30.84 -6.92 -3.53
N LYS A 207 -30.48 -6.17 -2.49
CA LYS A 207 -31.25 -5.01 -2.02
C LYS A 207 -31.53 -3.99 -3.15
N TYR A 208 -30.52 -3.64 -3.94
CA TYR A 208 -30.72 -2.69 -5.05
C TYR A 208 -31.48 -3.30 -6.22
N GLN A 209 -31.27 -4.59 -6.51
CA GLN A 209 -32.04 -5.30 -7.53
C GLN A 209 -33.53 -5.34 -7.17
N ASP A 210 -33.87 -5.69 -5.93
CA ASP A 210 -35.26 -5.71 -5.45
C ASP A 210 -35.89 -4.30 -5.53
N SER A 211 -35.15 -3.26 -5.16
CA SER A 211 -35.62 -1.86 -5.26
C SER A 211 -35.90 -1.45 -6.71
N ILE A 212 -35.04 -1.86 -7.65
CA ILE A 212 -35.19 -1.60 -9.08
C ILE A 212 -36.43 -2.34 -9.62
N ASP A 213 -36.60 -3.61 -9.26
CA ASP A 213 -37.72 -4.43 -9.75
C ASP A 213 -39.08 -3.89 -9.27
N ILE A 214 -39.16 -3.45 -8.00
CA ILE A 214 -40.36 -2.77 -7.46
C ILE A 214 -40.68 -1.51 -8.28
N GLN A 215 -39.66 -0.68 -8.57
CA GLN A 215 -39.85 0.55 -9.33
C GLN A 215 -40.26 0.28 -10.77
N PHE A 216 -39.76 -0.78 -11.40
CA PHE A 216 -40.18 -1.17 -12.75
C PHE A 216 -41.63 -1.64 -12.82
N GLU A 217 -42.12 -2.37 -11.80
CA GLU A 217 -43.54 -2.74 -11.72
C GLU A 217 -44.43 -1.50 -11.55
N ASP A 218 -44.02 -0.52 -10.74
CA ASP A 218 -44.72 0.77 -10.64
C ASP A 218 -44.78 1.49 -12.00
N LEU A 219 -43.68 1.47 -12.77
CA LEU A 219 -43.61 2.08 -14.11
C LEU A 219 -44.54 1.40 -15.14
N LYS A 220 -44.62 0.06 -15.13
CA LYS A 220 -45.52 -0.69 -16.02
C LYS A 220 -46.99 -0.33 -15.79
N ASN A 221 -47.37 -0.11 -14.53
CA ASN A 221 -48.73 0.27 -14.18
C ASN A 221 -49.10 1.69 -14.66
N ILE A 222 -48.11 2.58 -14.82
CA ILE A 222 -48.31 3.98 -15.23
C ILE A 222 -48.44 4.13 -16.76
N GLN A 223 -47.75 3.32 -17.56
CA GLN A 223 -47.79 3.39 -19.04
C GLN A 223 -49.17 3.11 -19.66
N ILE A 224 -50.15 2.65 -18.88
CA ILE A 224 -51.50 2.30 -19.35
C ILE A 224 -52.43 3.54 -19.37
N VAL A 225 -51.99 4.70 -18.86
CA VAL A 225 -52.83 5.90 -18.71
C VAL A 225 -52.37 6.99 -19.68
N GLU A 226 -53.20 7.31 -20.69
CA GLU A 226 -52.89 8.33 -21.71
C GLU A 226 -52.89 9.79 -21.18
N ASP A 227 -53.40 10.03 -19.97
CA ASP A 227 -53.47 11.36 -19.33
C ASP A 227 -52.92 11.33 -17.88
N LEU A 228 -51.60 11.39 -17.71
CA LEU A 228 -50.99 11.52 -16.38
C LEU A 228 -51.14 12.93 -15.82
N SER A 229 -51.61 13.03 -14.57
CA SER A 229 -51.60 14.27 -13.81
C SER A 229 -50.17 14.77 -13.53
N GLU A 230 -50.02 16.07 -13.24
CA GLU A 230 -48.73 16.67 -12.90
C GLU A 230 -48.08 16.00 -11.68
N GLU A 231 -48.88 15.60 -10.69
CA GLU A 231 -48.40 14.86 -9.52
C GLU A 231 -47.89 13.45 -9.88
N GLU A 232 -48.57 12.74 -10.77
CA GLU A 232 -48.14 11.43 -11.27
C GLU A 232 -46.85 11.55 -12.08
N LEU A 233 -46.69 12.62 -12.87
CA LEU A 233 -45.48 12.90 -13.63
C LEU A 233 -44.28 13.23 -12.72
N ILE A 234 -44.51 13.93 -11.60
CA ILE A 234 -43.48 14.17 -10.58
C ILE A 234 -43.10 12.86 -9.88
N ARG A 235 -44.08 12.03 -9.48
CA ARG A 235 -43.83 10.71 -8.88
C ARG A 235 -43.06 9.80 -9.83
N LEU A 236 -43.44 9.80 -11.12
CA LEU A 236 -42.78 9.05 -12.17
C LEU A 236 -41.31 9.45 -12.32
N LYS A 237 -41.03 10.76 -12.45
CA LYS A 237 -39.66 11.28 -12.51
C LYS A 237 -38.84 10.89 -11.29
N LYS A 238 -39.43 10.96 -10.09
CA LYS A 238 -38.77 10.55 -8.85
C LYS A 238 -38.45 9.05 -8.85
N SER A 239 -39.37 8.21 -9.29
CA SER A 239 -39.16 6.76 -9.41
C SER A 239 -38.06 6.42 -10.42
N ILE A 240 -38.08 7.04 -11.62
CA ILE A 240 -37.05 6.86 -12.65
C ILE A 240 -35.66 7.28 -12.12
N ASN A 241 -35.55 8.45 -11.50
CA ASN A 241 -34.28 8.94 -10.98
C ASN A 241 -33.73 8.01 -9.90
N LYS A 242 -34.59 7.52 -9.00
CA LYS A 242 -34.21 6.54 -7.98
C LYS A 242 -33.76 5.22 -8.61
N SER A 243 -34.40 4.77 -9.69
CA SER A 243 -34.03 3.52 -10.39
C SER A 243 -32.65 3.63 -11.03
N ILE A 244 -32.35 4.80 -11.62
CA ILE A 244 -31.04 5.10 -12.19
C ILE A 244 -29.96 5.10 -11.10
N GLU A 245 -30.24 5.73 -9.96
CA GLU A 245 -29.34 5.79 -8.80
C GLU A 245 -29.10 4.39 -8.20
N ASP A 246 -30.17 3.62 -7.94
CA ASP A 246 -30.08 2.25 -7.44
C ASP A 246 -29.30 1.35 -8.42
N ASN A 247 -29.51 1.52 -9.73
CA ASN A 247 -28.78 0.76 -10.75
C ASN A 247 -27.30 1.16 -10.81
N TYR A 248 -26.98 2.44 -10.62
CA TYR A 248 -25.60 2.91 -10.50
C TYR A 248 -24.91 2.24 -9.30
N HIS A 249 -25.52 2.28 -8.11
CA HIS A 249 -24.97 1.61 -6.92
C HIS A 249 -24.83 0.11 -7.10
N LYS A 250 -25.85 -0.56 -7.66
CA LYS A 250 -25.79 -1.99 -7.99
C LYS A 250 -24.56 -2.30 -8.86
N ASN A 251 -24.34 -1.53 -9.92
CA ASN A 251 -23.21 -1.73 -10.83
C ASN A 251 -21.86 -1.48 -10.16
N GLN A 252 -21.77 -0.52 -9.24
CA GLN A 252 -20.55 -0.34 -8.42
C GLN A 252 -20.24 -1.58 -7.57
N TYR A 253 -21.25 -2.19 -6.93
CA TYR A 253 -21.05 -3.41 -6.14
C TYR A 253 -20.72 -4.63 -7.01
N VAL A 254 -21.27 -4.71 -8.21
CA VAL A 254 -20.88 -5.73 -9.20
C VAL A 254 -19.42 -5.55 -9.62
N ASP A 255 -18.98 -4.32 -9.89
CA ASP A 255 -17.59 -4.03 -10.23
C ASP A 255 -16.63 -4.42 -9.09
N ARG A 256 -17.00 -4.13 -7.84
CA ARG A 256 -16.27 -4.59 -6.64
C ARG A 256 -16.11 -6.11 -6.59
N ALA A 257 -17.15 -6.88 -6.91
CA ALA A 257 -17.07 -8.34 -6.99
C ALA A 257 -16.11 -8.81 -8.11
N ILE A 258 -16.14 -8.18 -9.28
CA ILE A 258 -15.22 -8.47 -10.41
C ILE A 258 -13.77 -8.18 -10.02
N GLN A 259 -13.53 -7.07 -9.32
CA GLN A 259 -12.20 -6.73 -8.81
C GLN A 259 -11.69 -7.81 -7.86
N LEU A 260 -12.52 -8.28 -6.91
CA LEU A 260 -12.15 -9.37 -5.99
C LEU A 260 -11.74 -10.66 -6.72
N ILE A 261 -12.46 -11.07 -7.76
CA ILE A 261 -12.09 -12.23 -8.59
C ILE A 261 -10.67 -12.07 -9.15
N SER A 262 -10.41 -10.90 -9.73
CA SER A 262 -9.13 -10.58 -10.35
C SER A 262 -8.01 -10.60 -9.30
N ILE A 263 -8.22 -9.95 -8.16
CA ILE A 263 -7.26 -9.86 -7.06
C ILE A 263 -6.93 -11.25 -6.51
N ILE A 264 -7.96 -12.05 -6.17
CA ILE A 264 -7.78 -13.41 -5.65
C ILE A 264 -6.99 -14.26 -6.66
N SER A 265 -7.30 -14.16 -7.95
CA SER A 265 -6.57 -14.88 -9.01
C SER A 265 -5.09 -14.48 -9.09
N TYR A 266 -4.78 -13.19 -9.01
CA TYR A 266 -3.40 -12.69 -9.00
C TYR A 266 -2.64 -13.16 -7.77
N VAL A 267 -3.18 -12.94 -6.58
CA VAL A 267 -2.56 -13.30 -5.30
C VAL A 267 -2.35 -14.81 -5.23
N SER A 268 -3.39 -15.59 -5.56
CA SER A 268 -3.32 -17.05 -5.60
C SER A 268 -2.27 -17.57 -6.59
N THR A 269 -2.04 -16.88 -7.70
CA THR A 269 -1.04 -17.31 -8.68
C THR A 269 0.37 -16.87 -8.28
N GLN A 270 0.55 -15.64 -7.80
CA GLN A 270 1.87 -15.11 -7.42
C GLN A 270 2.41 -15.78 -6.15
N THR A 271 1.53 -16.03 -5.16
CA THR A 271 1.90 -16.69 -3.90
C THR A 271 2.29 -18.15 -4.12
N PHE A 272 1.46 -18.91 -4.85
CA PHE A 272 1.56 -20.38 -4.91
C PHE A 272 2.14 -20.91 -6.23
N SER A 273 2.79 -20.07 -7.04
CA SER A 273 3.61 -20.57 -8.15
C SER A 273 4.95 -21.05 -7.63
N GLY A 274 5.43 -22.20 -8.14
CA GLY A 274 6.69 -22.79 -7.67
C GLY A 274 6.62 -23.44 -6.29
N THR A 275 5.44 -23.55 -5.68
CA THR A 275 5.21 -24.42 -4.52
C THR A 275 5.26 -25.88 -4.96
N ILE A 276 5.61 -26.76 -4.03
CA ILE A 276 5.71 -28.20 -4.29
C ILE A 276 4.33 -28.79 -4.65
N PRO A 277 4.18 -29.48 -5.82
CA PRO A 277 5.23 -29.77 -6.79
C PRO A 277 5.64 -28.55 -7.64
N VAL A 278 6.93 -28.21 -7.70
CA VAL A 278 7.52 -26.97 -8.25
C VAL A 278 7.10 -26.73 -9.70
N LEU A 279 7.03 -27.77 -10.52
CA LEU A 279 6.65 -27.63 -11.94
C LEU A 279 5.14 -27.66 -12.19
N SER A 280 4.31 -27.90 -11.17
CA SER A 280 2.86 -27.97 -11.30
C SER A 280 2.23 -26.68 -11.83
N ARG A 281 2.79 -25.52 -11.46
CA ARG A 281 2.31 -24.20 -11.89
C ARG A 281 3.46 -23.29 -12.30
N ARG A 282 3.20 -22.51 -13.33
CA ARG A 282 4.13 -21.49 -13.84
C ARG A 282 3.72 -20.13 -13.27
N SER A 283 4.67 -19.36 -12.73
CA SER A 283 4.41 -17.97 -12.37
C SER A 283 4.08 -17.12 -13.59
N LEU A 284 3.14 -16.19 -13.43
CA LEU A 284 2.86 -15.14 -14.43
C LEU A 284 4.06 -14.21 -14.62
N ILE A 285 4.91 -14.10 -13.60
CA ILE A 285 6.14 -13.31 -13.65
C ILE A 285 7.23 -14.17 -14.28
N ARG A 286 7.49 -13.95 -15.58
CA ARG A 286 8.36 -14.80 -16.38
C ARG A 286 9.76 -15.00 -15.81
N ARG A 287 10.34 -13.94 -15.19
CA ARG A 287 11.67 -13.99 -14.54
C ARG A 287 11.71 -14.84 -13.26
N HIS A 288 10.56 -15.22 -12.73
CA HIS A 288 10.40 -16.07 -11.56
C HIS A 288 9.43 -17.22 -11.85
N SER A 289 9.45 -17.72 -13.10
CA SER A 289 8.53 -18.75 -13.59
C SER A 289 8.79 -20.15 -13.04
N LEU A 290 9.96 -20.39 -12.43
CA LEU A 290 10.32 -21.66 -11.80
C LEU A 290 9.85 -21.73 -10.35
N CYS A 291 10.47 -20.94 -9.47
CA CYS A 291 10.20 -20.94 -8.02
C CYS A 291 9.12 -19.95 -7.59
N GLY A 292 8.63 -19.07 -8.47
CA GLY A 292 7.66 -18.04 -8.11
C GLY A 292 8.24 -16.91 -7.26
N ILE A 293 7.34 -16.13 -6.66
CA ILE A 293 7.66 -14.96 -5.81
C ILE A 293 6.86 -14.97 -4.50
N GLY A 294 6.47 -16.15 -4.02
CA GLY A 294 5.54 -16.24 -2.91
C GLY A 294 6.06 -15.64 -1.60
N SER A 295 7.36 -15.72 -1.30
CA SER A 295 7.94 -14.99 -0.16
C SER A 295 7.77 -13.47 -0.30
N GLY A 296 7.90 -12.94 -1.52
CA GLY A 296 7.62 -11.51 -1.76
C GLY A 296 6.18 -11.13 -1.46
N ILE A 297 5.20 -11.97 -1.84
CA ILE A 297 3.79 -11.70 -1.52
C ILE A 297 3.54 -11.78 -0.01
N LEU A 298 4.12 -12.78 0.66
CA LEU A 298 4.00 -12.93 2.11
C LEU A 298 4.59 -11.71 2.85
N ALA A 299 5.72 -11.19 2.39
CA ALA A 299 6.31 -9.97 2.93
C ALA A 299 5.39 -8.76 2.75
N LEU A 300 4.83 -8.54 1.54
CA LEU A 300 3.87 -7.46 1.31
C LEU A 300 2.61 -7.61 2.19
N TYR A 301 2.14 -8.85 2.38
CA TYR A 301 1.01 -9.16 3.26
C TYR A 301 1.32 -8.80 4.70
N ARG A 302 2.48 -9.18 5.23
CA ARG A 302 2.90 -8.83 6.59
C ARG A 302 3.01 -7.31 6.79
N ILE A 303 3.58 -6.57 5.84
CA ILE A 303 3.65 -5.10 5.91
C ILE A 303 2.24 -4.48 5.91
N THR A 304 1.37 -4.97 5.02
CA THR A 304 0.00 -4.47 4.89
C THR A 304 -0.81 -4.74 6.16
N ASP A 305 -0.81 -5.98 6.63
CA ASP A 305 -1.50 -6.41 7.84
C ASP A 305 -0.98 -5.69 9.08
N PHE A 306 0.33 -5.49 9.19
CA PHE A 306 0.94 -4.71 10.27
C PHE A 306 0.40 -3.27 10.33
N ILE A 307 0.39 -2.56 9.20
CA ILE A 307 -0.09 -1.18 9.16
C ILE A 307 -1.60 -1.12 9.37
N GLU A 308 -2.38 -1.96 8.68
CA GLU A 308 -3.84 -1.97 8.80
C GLU A 308 -4.30 -2.33 10.21
N SER A 309 -3.66 -3.31 10.87
CA SER A 309 -4.00 -3.70 12.24
C SER A 309 -3.75 -2.57 13.24
N ILE A 310 -2.62 -1.86 13.14
CA ILE A 310 -2.29 -0.74 14.02
C ILE A 310 -3.31 0.41 13.88
N PHE A 311 -3.62 0.82 12.65
CA PHE A 311 -4.60 1.87 12.40
C PHE A 311 -6.01 1.45 12.82
N HIS A 312 -6.37 0.19 12.61
CA HIS A 312 -7.66 -0.34 13.02
C HIS A 312 -7.83 -0.34 14.54
N GLU A 313 -6.81 -0.80 15.28
CA GLU A 313 -6.82 -0.80 16.74
C GLU A 313 -6.95 0.59 17.36
N TYR A 314 -6.58 1.64 16.62
CA TYR A 314 -6.63 3.02 17.09
C TYR A 314 -8.05 3.61 17.11
N ASN A 315 -8.98 3.02 16.34
CA ASN A 315 -10.41 3.38 16.29
C ASN A 315 -10.70 4.87 16.06
N PHE A 316 -10.25 5.41 14.92
CA PHE A 316 -10.57 6.78 14.48
C PHE A 316 -12.08 7.08 14.44
N GLU A 317 -12.91 6.08 14.15
CA GLU A 317 -14.37 6.25 14.02
C GLU A 317 -15.00 6.72 15.32
N GLU A 318 -14.72 6.06 16.43
CA GLU A 318 -15.28 6.46 17.73
C GLU A 318 -14.76 7.83 18.16
N LYS A 319 -13.45 8.05 18.08
CA LYS A 319 -12.82 9.33 18.43
C LYS A 319 -13.42 10.51 17.66
N ILE A 320 -13.70 10.35 16.37
CA ILE A 320 -14.19 11.45 15.54
C ILE A 320 -15.72 11.60 15.64
N THR A 321 -16.47 10.50 15.56
CA THR A 321 -17.94 10.58 15.49
C THR A 321 -18.59 10.78 16.86
N VAL A 322 -17.91 10.37 17.94
CA VAL A 322 -18.38 10.51 19.31
C VAL A 322 -17.61 11.61 20.02
N ASP A 323 -16.29 11.48 20.16
CA ASP A 323 -15.54 12.36 21.08
C ASP A 323 -15.37 13.77 20.52
N PHE A 324 -14.91 13.93 19.26
CA PHE A 324 -14.79 15.25 18.63
C PHE A 324 -16.13 15.99 18.58
N LYS A 325 -17.24 15.26 18.54
CA LYS A 325 -18.59 15.83 18.48
C LYS A 325 -19.13 16.20 19.86
N LYS A 326 -18.81 15.44 20.91
CA LYS A 326 -19.46 15.56 22.24
C LYS A 326 -18.56 16.15 23.33
N THR A 327 -17.27 15.84 23.30
CA THR A 327 -16.34 16.13 24.40
C THR A 327 -15.16 17.01 23.96
N GLY A 328 -14.81 17.00 22.67
CA GLY A 328 -13.76 17.83 22.12
C GLY A 328 -14.11 19.33 22.14
N SER A 329 -13.24 20.14 22.72
CA SER A 329 -13.34 21.60 22.66
C SER A 329 -13.03 22.10 21.25
N PHE A 330 -13.76 23.11 20.78
CA PHE A 330 -13.49 23.75 19.48
C PHE A 330 -12.08 24.36 19.43
N LEU A 331 -11.52 24.46 18.23
CA LEU A 331 -10.22 25.10 18.02
C LEU A 331 -10.39 26.61 18.08
N VAL A 332 -9.59 27.28 18.91
CA VAL A 332 -9.61 28.74 19.05
C VAL A 332 -8.80 29.43 17.94
N ASP A 333 -9.11 30.71 17.71
CA ASP A 333 -8.39 31.62 16.81
C ASP A 333 -8.41 31.20 15.32
N ILE A 334 -9.42 30.42 14.89
CA ILE A 334 -9.51 29.90 13.52
C ILE A 334 -10.33 30.77 12.56
N GLU A 335 -11.01 31.80 13.06
CA GLU A 335 -11.89 32.69 12.28
C GLU A 335 -11.14 33.56 11.27
N SER A 336 -9.83 33.75 11.49
CA SER A 336 -8.98 34.51 10.59
C SER A 336 -7.83 33.65 10.08
N PRO A 337 -7.93 33.08 8.87
CA PRO A 337 -6.87 32.25 8.27
C PRO A 337 -5.52 32.99 8.12
N HIS A 338 -5.52 34.32 8.23
CA HIS A 338 -4.32 35.17 8.14
C HIS A 338 -3.61 35.37 9.49
N LYS A 339 -4.26 35.06 10.62
CA LYS A 339 -3.81 35.42 11.97
C LYS A 339 -4.16 34.37 13.04
N TYR A 340 -4.25 33.10 12.66
CA TYR A 340 -4.54 32.03 13.61
C TYR A 340 -3.32 31.67 14.49
N ASP A 341 -3.55 31.15 15.69
CA ASP A 341 -2.53 30.63 16.61
C ASP A 341 -2.85 29.17 16.95
N THR A 342 -1.89 28.28 16.70
CA THR A 342 -2.07 26.83 16.85
C THR A 342 -1.62 26.31 18.21
N LYS A 343 -1.02 27.14 19.08
CA LYS A 343 -0.41 26.72 20.36
C LYS A 343 -1.33 25.89 21.26
N ARG A 344 -2.64 26.09 21.15
CA ARG A 344 -3.65 25.38 21.95
C ARG A 344 -4.26 24.17 21.24
N TRP A 345 -4.05 24.00 19.94
CA TRP A 345 -4.67 22.94 19.16
C TRP A 345 -4.18 21.55 19.57
N LYS A 346 -2.92 21.44 20.01
CA LYS A 346 -2.36 20.21 20.58
C LYS A 346 -3.14 19.65 21.79
N TYR A 347 -3.88 20.48 22.53
CA TYR A 347 -4.76 20.01 23.61
C TYR A 347 -6.04 19.36 23.10
N SER A 348 -6.29 19.46 21.80
CA SER A 348 -7.36 18.78 21.08
C SER A 348 -6.81 17.61 20.24
N ASN A 349 -5.57 17.18 20.49
CA ASN A 349 -4.95 16.07 19.78
C ASN A 349 -5.76 14.79 19.95
N ILE A 350 -5.79 13.99 18.88
CA ILE A 350 -6.55 12.76 18.83
C ILE A 350 -6.17 11.73 19.91
N ASP A 351 -4.97 11.79 20.47
CA ASP A 351 -4.51 10.94 21.57
C ASP A 351 -5.21 11.19 22.92
N GLU A 352 -5.82 12.37 23.11
CA GLU A 352 -6.54 12.73 24.34
C GLU A 352 -7.87 11.98 24.53
N PHE A 353 -8.35 11.28 23.49
CA PHE A 353 -9.66 10.63 23.46
C PHE A 353 -9.60 9.11 23.71
N VAL A 354 -10.70 8.52 24.19
CA VAL A 354 -10.74 7.18 24.80
C VAL A 354 -10.32 6.07 23.82
N ARG A 355 -9.67 5.04 24.37
CA ARG A 355 -9.31 3.81 23.66
C ARG A 355 -10.44 2.80 23.74
N SER A 356 -11.10 2.54 22.62
CA SER A 356 -11.96 1.37 22.45
C SER A 356 -11.41 0.48 21.35
N LYS A 357 -11.51 -0.83 21.55
CA LYS A 357 -11.13 -1.80 20.52
C LYS A 357 -12.32 -2.06 19.61
N LYS A 358 -12.10 -2.03 18.30
CA LYS A 358 -13.07 -2.44 17.29
C LYS A 358 -12.63 -3.75 16.64
N GLU A 359 -13.59 -4.52 16.12
CA GLU A 359 -13.30 -5.68 15.28
C GLU A 359 -12.88 -5.25 13.87
N ASN A 360 -11.73 -5.73 13.41
CA ASN A 360 -11.24 -5.43 12.08
C ASN A 360 -12.04 -6.18 11.03
N ASN A 361 -12.77 -5.45 10.19
CA ASN A 361 -13.49 -6.01 9.04
C ASN A 361 -12.81 -5.69 7.71
N LEU A 362 -11.80 -4.81 7.72
CA LEU A 362 -11.09 -4.44 6.51
C LEU A 362 -9.97 -5.45 6.25
N PHE A 363 -9.76 -5.72 4.97
CA PHE A 363 -8.64 -6.50 4.48
C PHE A 363 -8.19 -5.92 3.14
N LYS A 364 -6.88 -5.86 2.93
CA LYS A 364 -6.28 -5.67 1.62
C LYS A 364 -5.44 -6.87 1.24
N LEU A 365 -5.58 -7.30 -0.01
CA LEU A 365 -4.76 -8.35 -0.59
C LEU A 365 -3.63 -7.73 -1.41
N PRO A 366 -2.36 -7.88 -0.99
CA PRO A 366 -1.25 -7.33 -1.73
C PRO A 366 -0.81 -8.22 -2.90
N TYR A 367 -0.38 -7.59 -3.99
CA TYR A 367 0.23 -8.29 -5.13
C TYR A 367 1.19 -7.39 -5.91
N PHE A 368 2.06 -7.99 -6.74
CA PHE A 368 2.92 -7.23 -7.65
C PHE A 368 2.24 -7.00 -9.00
N SER A 369 2.30 -5.77 -9.52
CA SER A 369 1.66 -5.35 -10.76
C SER A 369 2.66 -4.72 -11.73
N ALA A 370 2.67 -5.23 -12.96
CA ALA A 370 3.41 -4.60 -14.05
C ALA A 370 2.67 -3.41 -14.68
N ARG A 371 1.34 -3.34 -14.49
CA ARG A 371 0.49 -2.31 -15.12
C ARG A 371 0.25 -1.12 -14.18
N LEU A 372 -0.04 -1.41 -12.92
CA LEU A 372 -0.52 -0.39 -11.98
C LEU A 372 0.63 0.26 -11.19
N GLY A 373 1.77 -0.41 -11.05
CA GLY A 373 2.84 0.06 -10.18
C GLY A 373 2.43 -0.04 -8.71
N PHE A 374 2.76 0.99 -7.94
CA PHE A 374 2.22 1.20 -6.60
C PHE A 374 0.82 1.82 -6.72
N ARG A 375 -0.18 1.15 -6.14
CA ARG A 375 -1.56 1.66 -6.15
C ARG A 375 -2.42 1.00 -5.08
N GLU A 376 -3.14 1.81 -4.33
CA GLU A 376 -4.24 1.39 -3.46
C GLU A 376 -5.58 1.26 -4.21
N SER A 377 -6.34 0.22 -3.86
CA SER A 377 -7.77 0.08 -4.14
C SER A 377 -8.50 -0.50 -2.93
N GLU A 378 -9.83 -0.53 -2.97
CA GLU A 378 -10.67 -0.93 -1.81
C GLU A 378 -10.22 -2.25 -1.16
N TYR A 379 -10.06 -3.32 -1.95
CA TYR A 379 -9.70 -4.66 -1.46
C TYR A 379 -8.25 -5.08 -1.74
N ALA A 380 -7.44 -4.21 -2.32
CA ALA A 380 -6.09 -4.59 -2.69
C ALA A 380 -5.11 -3.43 -2.60
N ILE A 381 -3.85 -3.83 -2.52
CA ILE A 381 -2.74 -2.93 -2.72
C ILE A 381 -1.76 -3.57 -3.69
N SER A 382 -1.35 -2.81 -4.69
CA SER A 382 -0.35 -3.28 -5.64
C SER A 382 1.00 -2.64 -5.38
N ALA A 383 2.06 -3.42 -5.53
CA ALA A 383 3.44 -2.95 -5.61
C ALA A 383 3.94 -3.05 -7.05
N ALA A 384 4.87 -2.16 -7.44
CA ALA A 384 5.49 -2.23 -8.76
C ALA A 384 6.27 -3.55 -8.92
N ILE A 385 6.16 -4.23 -10.06
CA ILE A 385 6.87 -5.50 -10.29
C ILE A 385 8.40 -5.36 -10.18
N GLN A 386 8.93 -4.17 -10.43
CA GLN A 386 10.35 -3.82 -10.28
C GLN A 386 10.83 -3.94 -8.82
N SER A 387 9.95 -3.76 -7.84
CA SER A 387 10.32 -3.87 -6.42
C SER A 387 10.59 -5.31 -5.96
N ILE A 388 10.32 -6.31 -6.80
CA ILE A 388 10.76 -7.69 -6.55
C ILE A 388 12.29 -7.75 -6.56
N THR A 389 12.93 -7.12 -7.54
CA THR A 389 14.40 -7.13 -7.68
C THR A 389 15.05 -5.88 -7.09
N ASN A 390 14.32 -4.77 -6.99
CA ASN A 390 14.88 -3.48 -6.58
C ASN A 390 14.13 -2.89 -5.38
N GLY A 391 13.49 -3.73 -4.55
CA GLY A 391 12.73 -3.27 -3.38
C GLY A 391 13.57 -2.63 -2.28
N ALA A 392 14.88 -2.89 -2.26
CA ALA A 392 15.87 -2.24 -1.40
C ALA A 392 16.46 -0.94 -2.01
N ASP A 393 16.26 -0.71 -3.31
CA ASP A 393 16.67 0.52 -3.99
C ASP A 393 15.64 1.61 -3.69
N PRO A 394 16.05 2.81 -3.24
CA PRO A 394 15.13 3.92 -3.00
C PRO A 394 14.30 4.31 -4.24
N GLU A 395 14.74 3.98 -5.46
CA GLU A 395 13.94 4.21 -6.68
C GLU A 395 12.65 3.36 -6.72
N TRP A 396 12.75 2.08 -6.37
CA TRP A 396 11.66 1.09 -6.46
C TRP A 396 11.32 0.50 -5.09
N SER A 397 11.53 1.28 -4.03
CA SER A 397 11.47 0.81 -2.66
C SER A 397 10.09 0.23 -2.32
N ILE A 398 10.10 -0.90 -1.59
CA ILE A 398 8.87 -1.49 -1.01
C ILE A 398 8.21 -0.51 -0.05
N MET A 399 8.93 0.45 0.54
CA MET A 399 8.33 1.48 1.40
C MET A 399 7.33 2.37 0.67
N THR A 400 7.38 2.48 -0.65
CA THR A 400 6.32 3.18 -1.40
C THR A 400 4.93 2.56 -1.16
N LEU A 401 4.88 1.27 -0.80
CA LEU A 401 3.63 0.60 -0.39
C LEU A 401 2.98 1.26 0.83
N THR A 402 3.77 1.75 1.80
CA THR A 402 3.23 2.37 3.02
C THR A 402 2.51 3.67 2.70
N HIS A 403 3.05 4.46 1.77
CA HIS A 403 2.41 5.66 1.24
C HIS A 403 1.04 5.35 0.63
N GLU A 404 0.97 4.31 -0.21
CA GLU A 404 -0.29 3.88 -0.80
C GLU A 404 -1.30 3.39 0.25
N LEU A 405 -0.86 2.69 1.30
CA LEU A 405 -1.73 2.31 2.42
C LEU A 405 -2.28 3.53 3.16
N MET A 406 -1.50 4.60 3.29
CA MET A 406 -1.98 5.82 3.94
C MET A 406 -3.16 6.44 3.19
N HIS A 407 -3.26 6.32 1.86
CA HIS A 407 -4.44 6.79 1.13
C HIS A 407 -5.74 6.14 1.60
N SER A 408 -5.75 4.84 1.95
CA SER A 408 -6.97 4.19 2.45
C SER A 408 -7.33 4.67 3.85
N GLN A 409 -6.34 4.88 4.71
CA GLN A 409 -6.56 5.34 6.09
C GLN A 409 -7.06 6.78 6.11
N VAL A 410 -6.44 7.66 5.31
CA VAL A 410 -6.85 9.06 5.18
C VAL A 410 -8.23 9.18 4.53
N ARG A 411 -8.57 8.36 3.53
CA ARG A 411 -9.92 8.40 2.93
C ARG A 411 -10.98 8.04 3.96
N GLN A 412 -10.75 7.03 4.79
CA GLN A 412 -11.65 6.67 5.89
C GLN A 412 -11.77 7.83 6.89
N LEU A 413 -10.64 8.43 7.28
CA LEU A 413 -10.59 9.59 8.18
C LEU A 413 -11.41 10.77 7.64
N LEU A 414 -11.20 11.14 6.38
CA LEU A 414 -11.92 12.24 5.73
C LEU A 414 -13.42 11.93 5.62
N ASN A 415 -13.80 10.68 5.33
CA ASN A 415 -15.20 10.27 5.34
C ASN A 415 -15.80 10.42 6.75
N LEU A 416 -15.09 10.04 7.82
CA LEU A 416 -15.56 10.25 9.19
C LEU A 416 -15.76 11.73 9.52
N ILE A 417 -14.78 12.57 9.15
CA ILE A 417 -14.86 14.03 9.34
C ILE A 417 -16.06 14.60 8.61
N LEU A 418 -16.28 14.19 7.36
CA LEU A 418 -17.33 14.74 6.52
C LEU A 418 -18.71 14.09 6.76
N ALA A 419 -18.84 13.09 7.65
CA ALA A 419 -20.05 12.31 7.98
C ALA A 419 -20.48 11.25 6.94
N GLY A 420 -19.55 10.44 6.45
CA GLY A 420 -19.80 9.32 5.54
C GLY A 420 -19.24 9.55 4.13
N ASP A 421 -19.58 8.64 3.20
CA ASP A 421 -19.31 8.85 1.78
C ASP A 421 -20.13 10.05 1.29
N LEU A 422 -19.44 11.06 0.75
CA LEU A 422 -20.06 12.27 0.22
C LEU A 422 -21.17 11.98 -0.80
N SER A 423 -21.07 10.85 -1.52
CA SER A 423 -22.08 10.41 -2.49
C SER A 423 -23.31 9.76 -1.85
N GLU A 424 -23.21 9.25 -0.62
CA GLU A 424 -24.29 8.54 0.09
C GLU A 424 -24.99 9.42 1.16
N GLN A 425 -24.53 10.65 1.37
CA GLN A 425 -25.10 11.56 2.36
C GLN A 425 -26.47 12.12 1.97
N SER A 426 -27.33 12.30 2.97
CA SER A 426 -28.60 13.00 2.81
C SER A 426 -28.38 14.47 2.47
N GLU A 427 -29.28 15.05 1.66
CA GLU A 427 -29.23 16.49 1.34
C GLU A 427 -29.40 17.37 2.59
N GLU A 428 -30.10 16.88 3.61
CA GLU A 428 -30.26 17.56 4.90
C GLU A 428 -28.91 17.68 5.64
N ASP A 429 -28.14 16.60 5.71
CA ASP A 429 -26.82 16.60 6.35
C ASP A 429 -25.85 17.55 5.64
N LYS A 430 -25.84 17.50 4.29
CA LYS A 430 -25.02 18.41 3.46
C LYS A 430 -25.41 19.88 3.66
N MET A 431 -26.70 20.17 3.74
CA MET A 431 -27.19 21.53 3.99
C MET A 431 -26.79 22.01 5.39
N ASN A 432 -26.97 21.18 6.41
CA ASN A 432 -26.58 21.49 7.79
C ASN A 432 -25.08 21.82 7.88
N PHE A 433 -24.25 21.03 7.19
CA PHE A 433 -22.80 21.26 7.11
C PHE A 433 -22.46 22.63 6.54
N TYR A 434 -23.06 23.00 5.40
CA TYR A 434 -22.86 24.31 4.77
C TYR A 434 -23.37 25.47 5.64
N MET A 435 -24.53 25.31 6.29
CA MET A 435 -25.13 26.34 7.13
C MET A 435 -24.28 26.60 8.38
N THR A 436 -23.74 25.56 9.03
CA THR A 436 -22.81 25.71 10.16
C THR A 436 -21.53 26.44 9.73
N PHE A 437 -20.94 26.07 8.59
CA PHE A 437 -19.77 26.77 8.06
C PHE A 437 -20.02 28.27 7.82
N ARG A 438 -21.17 28.60 7.22
CA ARG A 438 -21.56 29.98 6.92
C ARG A 438 -21.85 30.78 8.18
N ASP A 439 -22.47 30.16 9.17
CA ASP A 439 -22.74 30.75 10.49
C ASP A 439 -21.42 31.12 11.18
N ILE A 440 -20.51 30.15 11.32
CA ILE A 440 -19.19 30.36 11.92
C ILE A 440 -18.41 31.45 11.18
N SER A 441 -18.41 31.43 9.85
CA SER A 441 -17.67 32.41 9.05
C SER A 441 -18.18 33.86 9.23
N LYS A 442 -19.43 34.04 9.66
CA LYS A 442 -20.04 35.37 9.84
C LYS A 442 -20.04 35.82 11.29
N ASN A 443 -20.30 34.89 12.20
CA ASN A 443 -20.61 35.17 13.60
C ASN A 443 -19.48 34.73 14.54
N GLY A 444 -18.47 34.01 14.04
CA GLY A 444 -17.40 33.41 14.84
C GLY A 444 -17.82 32.09 15.51
N PHE A 445 -16.93 31.51 16.32
CA PHE A 445 -17.25 30.34 17.13
C PHE A 445 -18.07 30.70 18.39
N SER A 446 -18.99 29.81 18.77
CA SER A 446 -19.74 29.86 20.03
C SER A 446 -19.49 28.60 20.87
N GLU A 447 -19.77 28.64 22.17
CA GLU A 447 -19.56 27.51 23.10
C GLU A 447 -20.34 26.24 22.72
N GLU A 448 -21.35 26.35 21.86
CA GLU A 448 -22.16 25.21 21.39
C GLU A 448 -21.49 24.42 20.23
N LYS A 449 -20.38 24.92 19.67
CA LYS A 449 -19.69 24.28 18.54
C LYS A 449 -18.69 23.24 19.01
N SER A 450 -18.60 22.14 18.27
CA SER A 450 -17.73 21.02 18.59
C SER A 450 -16.33 21.13 17.95
N LEU A 451 -15.38 20.32 18.41
CA LEU A 451 -14.10 20.14 17.72
C LEU A 451 -14.29 19.69 16.27
N LEU A 452 -15.26 18.79 16.03
CA LEU A 452 -15.59 18.34 14.68
C LEU A 452 -16.02 19.51 13.77
N ASP A 453 -16.79 20.47 14.29
CA ASP A 453 -17.19 21.66 13.53
C ASP A 453 -15.99 22.54 13.17
N SER A 454 -14.99 22.61 14.06
CA SER A 454 -13.73 23.33 13.81
C SER A 454 -12.93 22.70 12.67
N VAL A 455 -12.75 21.38 12.72
CA VAL A 455 -12.06 20.62 11.66
C VAL A 455 -12.74 20.83 10.31
N ARG A 456 -14.07 20.71 10.28
CA ARG A 456 -14.87 20.91 9.06
C ARG A 456 -14.75 22.34 8.53
N TYR A 457 -14.79 23.33 9.43
CA TYR A 457 -14.60 24.73 9.07
C TYR A 457 -13.25 24.97 8.40
N ILE A 458 -12.16 24.40 8.94
CA ILE A 458 -10.81 24.51 8.37
C ILE A 458 -10.75 23.88 6.97
N VAL A 459 -11.32 22.69 6.79
CA VAL A 459 -11.39 21.99 5.49
C VAL A 459 -12.12 22.82 4.44
N LEU A 460 -13.27 23.43 4.77
CA LEU A 460 -14.03 24.25 3.83
C LEU A 460 -13.39 25.60 3.57
N THR A 461 -12.76 26.19 4.59
CA THR A 461 -11.97 27.40 4.44
C THR A 461 -10.81 27.17 3.48
N HIS A 462 -10.11 26.04 3.61
CA HIS A 462 -9.10 25.62 2.63
C HIS A 462 -9.69 25.58 1.21
N CYS A 463 -10.87 24.99 1.01
CA CYS A 463 -11.49 24.94 -0.32
C CYS A 463 -11.74 26.34 -0.91
N CYS A 464 -12.16 27.31 -0.10
CA CYS A 464 -12.36 28.70 -0.53
C CYS A 464 -11.03 29.41 -0.84
N LEU A 465 -10.02 29.20 0.02
CA LEU A 465 -8.67 29.74 -0.19
C LEU A 465 -8.01 29.15 -1.43
N ALA A 466 -8.17 27.84 -1.66
CA ALA A 466 -7.64 27.12 -2.80
C ALA A 466 -8.29 27.58 -4.10
N ASP A 467 -9.60 27.81 -4.10
CA ASP A 467 -10.27 28.44 -5.23
C ASP A 467 -9.69 29.84 -5.47
N LYS A 468 -9.49 30.67 -4.44
CA LYS A 468 -8.99 32.03 -4.67
C LYS A 468 -7.51 32.11 -5.07
N TYR A 469 -6.65 31.38 -4.39
CA TYR A 469 -5.19 31.53 -4.42
C TYR A 469 -4.47 30.43 -5.19
N GLY A 470 -5.22 29.44 -5.68
CA GLY A 470 -4.68 28.25 -6.30
C GLY A 470 -4.51 27.11 -5.29
N SER A 471 -4.33 25.91 -5.82
CA SER A 471 -4.21 24.66 -5.06
C SER A 471 -2.99 23.89 -5.54
N LEU A 472 -2.86 22.59 -5.19
CA LEU A 472 -1.90 21.72 -5.86
C LEU A 472 -2.14 21.71 -7.39
N SER A 473 -3.38 21.48 -7.81
CA SER A 473 -3.74 21.25 -9.22
C SER A 473 -4.04 22.51 -10.04
N VAL A 474 -4.26 23.64 -9.37
CA VAL A 474 -4.64 24.90 -10.03
C VAL A 474 -3.62 25.97 -9.70
N GLU A 475 -2.93 26.47 -10.72
CA GLU A 475 -2.08 27.64 -10.59
C GLU A 475 -2.90 28.93 -10.70
N LYS A 476 -2.73 29.84 -9.75
CA LYS A 476 -3.23 31.20 -9.83
C LYS A 476 -2.10 32.18 -9.54
N HIS A 477 -1.91 33.13 -10.44
CA HIS A 477 -0.95 34.21 -10.22
C HIS A 477 -1.58 35.26 -9.31
N VAL A 478 -1.17 35.26 -8.05
CA VAL A 478 -1.68 36.20 -7.06
C VAL A 478 -0.63 37.30 -6.90
N LEU A 479 -1.02 38.55 -7.20
CA LEU A 479 -0.19 39.70 -6.86
C LEU A 479 -0.27 39.92 -5.35
N VAL A 480 0.74 39.46 -4.62
CA VAL A 480 0.88 39.74 -3.19
C VAL A 480 1.38 41.18 -3.04
N ALA A 481 0.49 42.14 -3.21
CA ALA A 481 0.80 43.54 -2.93
C ALA A 481 0.88 43.73 -1.40
N GLY A 482 2.10 43.83 -0.86
CA GLY A 482 2.32 44.29 0.53
C GLY A 482 2.10 43.25 1.64
N ASN A 483 2.30 41.95 1.39
CA ASN A 483 2.13 40.84 2.36
C ASN A 483 0.68 40.63 2.89
N GLU A 484 -0.31 41.37 2.41
CA GLU A 484 -1.70 41.20 2.83
C GLU A 484 -2.52 40.52 1.74
N LEU A 485 -2.98 39.30 2.03
CA LEU A 485 -3.87 38.56 1.15
C LEU A 485 -5.30 39.08 1.30
N GLN A 486 -6.00 39.15 0.17
CA GLN A 486 -7.34 39.72 0.08
C GLN A 486 -8.41 38.82 0.78
N PRO A 487 -9.56 39.34 1.23
CA PRO A 487 -10.63 38.51 1.81
C PRO A 487 -11.17 37.46 0.82
N TYR A 488 -11.30 36.19 1.20
CA TYR A 488 -11.88 35.16 0.30
C TYR A 488 -13.41 35.19 0.31
N ASP A 489 -14.01 34.73 -0.80
CA ASP A 489 -15.45 34.68 -0.94
C ASP A 489 -16.00 33.34 -0.45
N ILE A 490 -17.08 33.40 0.32
CA ILE A 490 -17.85 32.23 0.72
C ILE A 490 -18.86 31.92 -0.40
N PRO A 491 -18.91 30.69 -0.93
CA PRO A 491 -19.94 30.26 -1.88
C PRO A 491 -21.34 30.63 -1.43
N LYS A 492 -22.22 31.04 -2.36
CA LYS A 492 -23.57 31.53 -2.02
C LYS A 492 -24.52 30.43 -1.56
N ASP A 493 -24.32 29.21 -2.04
CA ASP A 493 -25.15 28.04 -1.76
C ASP A 493 -24.30 26.77 -1.56
N TYR A 494 -24.95 25.75 -1.02
CA TYR A 494 -24.31 24.48 -0.69
C TYR A 494 -23.80 23.72 -1.93
N ASN A 495 -24.47 23.83 -3.08
CA ASN A 495 -24.07 23.14 -4.31
C ASN A 495 -22.74 23.68 -4.85
N ALA A 496 -22.56 25.00 -4.80
CA ALA A 496 -21.29 25.63 -5.14
C ALA A 496 -20.17 25.21 -4.17
N MET A 497 -20.45 25.19 -2.87
CA MET A 497 -19.48 24.71 -1.88
C MET A 497 -19.10 23.25 -2.10
N PHE A 498 -20.09 22.38 -2.32
CA PHE A 498 -19.86 20.96 -2.50
C PHE A 498 -19.04 20.68 -3.76
N LYS A 499 -19.27 21.41 -4.86
CA LYS A 499 -18.41 21.33 -6.06
C LYS A 499 -16.96 21.70 -5.75
N LEU A 500 -16.73 22.74 -4.94
CA LEU A 500 -15.37 23.13 -4.51
C LEU A 500 -14.74 22.05 -3.63
N LEU A 501 -15.50 21.48 -2.70
CA LEU A 501 -15.04 20.38 -1.84
C LEU A 501 -14.67 19.15 -2.70
N THR A 502 -15.54 18.71 -3.62
CA THR A 502 -15.26 17.60 -4.52
C THR A 502 -14.02 17.86 -5.39
N HIS A 503 -13.84 19.10 -5.87
CA HIS A 503 -12.67 19.47 -6.67
C HIS A 503 -11.36 19.41 -5.86
N ASN A 504 -11.40 19.80 -4.58
CA ASN A 504 -10.21 19.82 -3.72
C ASN A 504 -10.01 18.54 -2.89
N PHE A 505 -10.99 17.64 -2.84
CA PHE A 505 -10.94 16.43 -2.01
C PHE A 505 -9.70 15.59 -2.27
N ARG A 506 -9.35 15.39 -3.56
CA ARG A 506 -8.11 14.69 -3.93
C ARG A 506 -6.89 15.39 -3.34
N ASN A 507 -6.80 16.71 -3.46
CA ASN A 507 -5.63 17.45 -2.98
C ASN A 507 -5.50 17.43 -1.46
N ILE A 508 -6.62 17.53 -0.75
CA ILE A 508 -6.67 17.38 0.72
C ILE A 508 -6.17 15.99 1.11
N ASN A 509 -6.68 14.94 0.46
CA ASN A 509 -6.25 13.57 0.68
C ASN A 509 -4.75 13.38 0.46
N GLU A 510 -4.18 13.94 -0.62
CA GLU A 510 -2.73 13.87 -0.87
C GLU A 510 -1.92 14.53 0.25
N ILE A 511 -2.31 15.72 0.73
CA ILE A 511 -1.58 16.41 1.81
C ILE A 511 -1.64 15.65 3.13
N PHE A 512 -2.83 15.16 3.52
CA PHE A 512 -2.95 14.29 4.70
C PHE A 512 -2.04 13.07 4.59
N VAL A 513 -2.01 12.41 3.43
CA VAL A 513 -1.19 11.23 3.21
C VAL A 513 0.29 11.54 3.35
N HIS A 514 0.77 12.62 2.74
CA HIS A 514 2.17 13.01 2.86
C HIS A 514 2.57 13.37 4.30
N LEU A 515 1.69 14.00 5.07
CA LEU A 515 1.94 14.31 6.48
C LEU A 515 1.90 13.06 7.37
N PHE A 516 0.98 12.13 7.10
CA PHE A 516 0.91 10.85 7.79
C PHE A 516 2.12 9.98 7.48
N ASP A 517 2.53 9.91 6.21
CA ASP A 517 3.72 9.19 5.78
C ASP A 517 4.99 9.79 6.43
N LEU A 518 5.16 11.12 6.40
CA LEU A 518 6.26 11.79 7.10
C LEU A 518 6.29 11.44 8.59
N ASN A 519 5.19 11.64 9.31
CA ASN A 519 5.18 11.54 10.76
C ASN A 519 5.12 10.09 11.27
N TYR A 520 4.33 9.22 10.64
CA TYR A 520 4.17 7.82 11.08
C TYR A 520 5.18 6.86 10.49
N ILE A 521 5.59 7.05 9.24
CA ILE A 521 6.50 6.13 8.55
C ILE A 521 7.93 6.64 8.61
N TYR A 522 8.16 7.94 8.47
CA TYR A 522 9.51 8.54 8.47
C TYR A 522 9.86 9.25 9.80
N ARG A 523 9.00 9.16 10.83
CA ARG A 523 9.20 9.76 12.16
C ARG A 523 9.54 11.25 12.15
N GLY A 524 8.99 11.99 11.20
CA GLY A 524 9.21 13.42 11.09
C GLY A 524 10.56 13.81 10.49
N GLN A 525 11.38 12.86 10.02
CA GLN A 525 12.69 13.14 9.42
C GLN A 525 12.54 13.75 8.03
N ILE A 526 12.46 15.07 7.95
CA ILE A 526 12.15 15.78 6.70
C ILE A 526 13.21 15.50 5.65
N ASP A 527 14.48 15.65 6.00
CA ASP A 527 15.56 15.56 5.02
C ASP A 527 15.61 14.16 4.38
N PHE A 528 15.49 13.11 5.20
CA PHE A 528 15.44 11.73 4.73
C PHE A 528 14.18 11.44 3.92
N TYR A 529 13.03 11.94 4.36
CA TYR A 529 11.76 11.82 3.64
C TYR A 529 11.83 12.43 2.24
N ILE A 530 12.26 13.70 2.14
CA ILE A 530 12.38 14.42 0.87
C ILE A 530 13.36 13.71 -0.07
N LYS A 531 14.50 13.25 0.44
CA LYS A 531 15.47 12.49 -0.38
C LYS A 531 14.87 11.19 -0.90
N SER A 532 14.15 10.45 -0.06
CA SER A 532 13.54 9.17 -0.42
C SER A 532 12.47 9.34 -1.51
N ILE A 533 11.52 10.27 -1.33
CA ILE A 533 10.45 10.47 -2.33
C ILE A 533 10.99 11.00 -3.66
N TRP A 534 11.97 11.91 -3.65
CA TRP A 534 12.55 12.44 -4.89
C TRP A 534 13.46 11.44 -5.60
N HIS A 535 14.10 10.54 -4.87
CA HIS A 535 14.82 9.43 -5.49
C HIS A 535 13.87 8.57 -6.33
N SER A 536 12.69 8.23 -5.80
CA SER A 536 11.65 7.50 -6.53
C SER A 536 11.00 8.33 -7.64
N TRP A 537 10.48 9.53 -7.34
CA TRP A 537 9.79 10.39 -8.29
C TRP A 537 10.67 10.81 -9.46
N SER A 538 11.98 11.00 -9.26
CA SER A 538 12.88 11.41 -10.34
C SER A 538 12.98 10.41 -11.50
N SER A 539 12.53 9.17 -11.29
CA SER A 539 12.51 8.12 -12.30
C SER A 539 11.15 7.95 -13.00
N LEU A 540 10.13 8.73 -12.60
CA LEU A 540 8.79 8.68 -13.16
C LEU A 540 8.57 9.80 -14.20
N PRO A 541 8.30 9.48 -15.48
CA PRO A 541 8.21 10.49 -16.54
C PRO A 541 7.11 11.55 -16.34
N HIS A 542 5.99 11.18 -15.70
CA HIS A 542 4.85 12.08 -15.53
C HIS A 542 5.10 13.19 -14.49
N ILE A 543 6.11 13.04 -13.62
CA ILE A 543 6.47 14.05 -12.63
C ILE A 543 6.93 15.34 -13.33
N ASP A 544 7.66 15.21 -14.44
CA ASP A 544 8.14 16.37 -15.21
C ASP A 544 6.99 17.17 -15.84
N ALA A 545 5.87 16.49 -16.16
CA ALA A 545 4.69 17.12 -16.75
C ALA A 545 3.89 17.96 -15.73
N ASP A 546 4.00 17.67 -14.44
CA ASP A 546 3.26 18.36 -13.37
C ASP A 546 4.14 18.71 -12.17
N LEU A 547 5.31 19.28 -12.45
CA LEU A 547 6.33 19.56 -11.45
C LEU A 547 5.83 20.44 -10.30
N ARG A 548 4.86 21.32 -10.58
CA ARG A 548 4.28 22.25 -9.62
C ARG A 548 3.64 21.52 -8.45
N GLN A 549 2.85 20.48 -8.71
CA GLN A 549 2.19 19.70 -7.66
C GLN A 549 3.21 19.08 -6.70
N TYR A 550 4.24 18.42 -7.23
CA TYR A 550 5.22 17.71 -6.42
C TYR A 550 6.09 18.64 -5.57
N ILE A 551 6.50 19.79 -6.12
CA ILE A 551 7.21 20.82 -5.36
C ILE A 551 6.29 21.39 -4.26
N LEU A 552 5.04 21.74 -4.58
CA LEU A 552 4.11 22.28 -3.57
C LEU A 552 3.88 21.31 -2.42
N ARG A 553 3.65 20.02 -2.71
CA ARG A 553 3.50 18.98 -1.68
C ARG A 553 4.71 18.98 -0.73
N CYS A 554 5.93 19.01 -1.27
CA CYS A 554 7.14 19.06 -0.46
C CYS A 554 7.22 20.33 0.39
N LEU A 555 6.97 21.51 -0.19
CA LEU A 555 7.00 22.77 0.55
C LEU A 555 5.99 22.76 1.69
N ILE A 556 4.78 22.29 1.43
CA ILE A 556 3.70 22.19 2.41
C ILE A 556 4.09 21.25 3.55
N VAL A 557 4.60 20.06 3.23
CA VAL A 557 5.06 19.09 4.23
C VAL A 557 6.20 19.65 5.07
N ILE A 558 7.20 20.26 4.43
CA ILE A 558 8.35 20.87 5.13
C ILE A 558 7.89 21.97 6.09
N SER A 559 6.82 22.68 5.73
CA SER A 559 6.32 23.79 6.54
C SER A 559 5.96 23.37 7.96
N THR A 560 5.59 22.12 8.24
CA THR A 560 5.24 21.68 9.61
C THR A 560 6.38 21.83 10.61
N LYS A 561 7.64 21.79 10.15
CA LYS A 561 8.83 21.95 11.02
C LYS A 561 9.43 23.35 10.99
N VAL A 562 8.73 24.31 10.39
CA VAL A 562 9.19 25.69 10.30
C VAL A 562 8.48 26.56 11.34
N VAL A 563 9.25 27.12 12.28
CA VAL A 563 8.77 27.88 13.45
C VAL A 563 8.31 29.32 13.09
N ALA A 564 8.50 29.77 11.85
CA ALA A 564 8.21 31.14 11.43
C ALA A 564 6.72 31.51 11.56
N ILE A 565 6.43 32.58 12.31
CA ILE A 565 5.06 33.08 12.56
C ILE A 565 4.37 33.58 11.28
N ARG A 566 5.14 34.12 10.32
CA ARG A 566 4.58 34.73 9.11
C ARG A 566 4.56 33.72 7.95
N PRO A 567 3.42 33.54 7.25
CA PRO A 567 3.31 32.61 6.12
C PRO A 567 4.38 32.74 5.03
N TYR A 568 4.79 33.97 4.69
CA TYR A 568 5.82 34.20 3.67
C TYR A 568 7.22 33.80 4.14
N GLU A 569 7.54 34.02 5.41
CA GLU A 569 8.81 33.56 5.98
C GLU A 569 8.84 32.03 6.03
N ARG A 570 7.74 31.41 6.45
CA ARG A 570 7.55 29.95 6.42
C ARG A 570 7.78 29.38 5.02
N PHE A 571 7.20 30.00 3.99
CA PHE A 571 7.42 29.62 2.60
C PHE A 571 8.89 29.69 2.16
N LYS A 572 9.57 30.80 2.43
CA LYS A 572 10.99 30.98 2.05
C LYS A 572 11.89 29.95 2.72
N GLU A 573 11.66 29.68 4.00
CA GLU A 573 12.43 28.70 4.76
C GLU A 573 12.17 27.28 4.24
N SER A 574 10.91 26.91 3.96
CA SER A 574 10.58 25.64 3.32
C SER A 574 11.26 25.46 1.94
N VAL A 575 11.33 26.53 1.13
CA VAL A 575 12.06 26.54 -0.14
C VAL A 575 13.55 26.29 0.07
N SER A 576 14.14 26.93 1.08
CA SER A 576 15.56 26.77 1.42
C SER A 576 15.88 25.34 1.86
N MET A 577 15.05 24.76 2.74
CA MET A 577 15.20 23.37 3.21
C MET A 577 15.05 22.37 2.06
N LEU A 578 14.01 22.50 1.22
CA LEU A 578 13.82 21.64 0.05
C LEU A 578 15.03 21.68 -0.88
N LYS A 579 15.52 22.89 -1.17
CA LYS A 579 16.71 23.09 -2.01
C LYS A 579 17.93 22.39 -1.41
N SER A 580 18.15 22.52 -0.10
CA SER A 580 19.27 21.89 0.60
C SER A 580 19.26 20.37 0.43
N SER A 581 18.12 19.73 0.73
CA SER A 581 17.96 18.27 0.62
C SER A 581 18.14 17.78 -0.82
N LEU A 582 17.63 18.52 -1.81
CA LEU A 582 17.78 18.16 -3.23
C LEU A 582 19.21 18.36 -3.75
N VAL A 583 19.94 19.37 -3.27
CA VAL A 583 21.36 19.56 -3.60
C VAL A 583 22.20 18.39 -3.09
N ASP A 584 21.98 17.95 -1.84
CA ASP A 584 22.65 16.77 -1.30
C ASP A 584 22.31 15.51 -2.12
N LEU A 585 21.02 15.27 -2.41
CA LEU A 585 20.60 14.14 -3.22
C LEU A 585 21.23 14.16 -4.62
N HIS A 586 21.21 15.32 -5.29
CA HIS A 586 21.76 15.46 -6.64
C HIS A 586 23.25 15.15 -6.69
N SER A 587 24.00 15.49 -5.63
CA SER A 587 25.43 15.18 -5.53
C SER A 587 25.71 13.66 -5.60
N LYS A 588 24.76 12.85 -5.13
CA LYS A 588 24.84 11.38 -5.08
C LYS A 588 24.36 10.72 -6.39
N ILE A 589 23.17 11.09 -6.87
CA ILE A 589 22.51 10.35 -7.98
C ILE A 589 22.50 11.05 -9.34
N LYS A 590 22.84 12.35 -9.39
CA LYS A 590 23.02 13.15 -10.63
C LYS A 590 21.85 13.08 -11.64
N LYS A 591 20.59 12.99 -11.17
CA LYS A 591 19.40 12.95 -12.04
C LYS A 591 19.08 14.36 -12.63
N PRO A 592 18.83 14.50 -13.95
CA PRO A 592 18.57 15.81 -14.58
C PRO A 592 17.33 16.55 -14.06
N LEU A 593 16.26 15.83 -13.74
CA LEU A 593 15.04 16.43 -13.20
C LEU A 593 15.31 17.16 -11.87
N ILE A 594 16.15 16.58 -11.01
CA ILE A 594 16.54 17.21 -9.75
C ILE A 594 17.34 18.49 -10.00
N ALA A 595 18.27 18.50 -10.96
CA ALA A 595 19.00 19.72 -11.33
C ALA A 595 18.06 20.83 -11.81
N ARG A 596 17.05 20.49 -12.64
CA ARG A 596 16.02 21.43 -13.10
C ARG A 596 15.24 22.03 -11.93
N ILE A 597 14.86 21.22 -10.95
CA ILE A 597 14.16 21.70 -9.74
C ILE A 597 15.05 22.63 -8.93
N ILE A 598 16.32 22.27 -8.70
CA ILE A 598 17.26 23.12 -7.98
C ILE A 598 17.39 24.50 -8.66
N LEU A 599 17.44 24.55 -9.99
CA LEU A 599 17.43 25.80 -10.75
C LEU A 599 16.16 26.60 -10.51
N LEU A 600 14.99 25.95 -10.53
CA LEU A 600 13.71 26.59 -10.22
C LEU A 600 13.66 27.14 -8.79
N LEU A 601 14.21 26.39 -7.83
CA LEU A 601 14.27 26.80 -6.42
C LEU A 601 15.24 27.97 -6.16
N ASN A 602 16.07 28.34 -7.13
CA ASN A 602 16.89 29.56 -7.06
C ASN A 602 16.12 30.82 -7.48
N ASP A 603 14.99 30.69 -8.18
CA ASP A 603 14.18 31.82 -8.64
C ASP A 603 13.04 32.08 -7.63
N LEU A 604 13.38 32.75 -6.52
CA LEU A 604 12.42 33.05 -5.47
C LEU A 604 11.29 33.98 -5.95
N GLU A 605 11.55 34.84 -6.94
CA GLU A 605 10.54 35.74 -7.52
C GLU A 605 9.47 34.91 -8.26
N TYR A 606 9.90 34.01 -9.14
CA TYR A 606 9.01 33.09 -9.82
C TYR A 606 8.23 32.21 -8.83
N LEU A 607 8.92 31.61 -7.85
CA LEU A 607 8.30 30.80 -6.83
C LEU A 607 7.23 31.56 -6.03
N THR A 608 7.53 32.81 -5.64
CA THR A 608 6.57 33.66 -4.93
C THR A 608 5.32 33.90 -5.80
N LYS A 609 5.49 34.10 -7.11
CA LYS A 609 4.37 34.35 -8.03
C LYS A 609 3.52 33.11 -8.34
N ALA A 610 4.14 31.92 -8.43
CA ALA A 610 3.49 30.69 -8.92
C ALA A 610 3.11 29.68 -7.82
N TYR A 611 3.81 29.70 -6.68
CA TYR A 611 3.69 28.68 -5.62
C TYR A 611 3.11 29.24 -4.32
N TYR A 612 3.45 30.48 -3.94
CA TYR A 612 3.09 31.00 -2.63
C TYR A 612 1.58 31.02 -2.36
N GLY A 613 0.75 31.40 -3.33
CA GLY A 613 -0.71 31.39 -3.17
C GLY A 613 -1.27 29.99 -2.88
N GLY A 614 -0.78 28.99 -3.62
CA GLY A 614 -1.10 27.58 -3.39
C GLY A 614 -0.64 27.12 -2.01
N PHE A 615 0.63 27.34 -1.68
CA PHE A 615 1.22 27.02 -0.37
C PHE A 615 0.41 27.63 0.78
N TYR A 616 0.10 28.93 0.70
CA TYR A 616 -0.67 29.66 1.70
C TYR A 616 -2.02 29.03 1.96
N SER A 617 -2.73 28.59 0.91
CA SER A 617 -4.06 27.98 1.05
C SER A 617 -4.06 26.73 1.92
N TYR A 618 -2.93 26.04 2.09
CA TYR A 618 -2.79 24.80 2.85
C TYR A 618 -2.33 24.99 4.30
N LEU A 619 -1.77 26.14 4.69
CA LEU A 619 -1.10 26.28 6.00
C LEU A 619 -2.00 25.92 7.19
N MET A 620 -3.20 26.51 7.26
CA MET A 620 -4.13 26.24 8.35
C MET A 620 -4.60 24.78 8.37
N LEU A 621 -4.76 24.16 7.19
CA LEU A 621 -5.12 22.75 7.07
C LEU A 621 -3.99 21.85 7.58
N VAL A 622 -2.74 22.16 7.22
CA VAL A 622 -1.55 21.40 7.57
C VAL A 622 -1.26 21.48 9.06
N ASP A 623 -1.39 22.66 9.65
CA ASP A 623 -1.22 22.84 11.09
C ASP A 623 -2.30 22.08 11.88
N MET A 624 -3.54 22.05 11.37
CA MET A 624 -4.60 21.24 11.97
C MET A 624 -4.28 19.75 11.87
N ILE A 625 -3.73 19.27 10.74
CA ILE A 625 -3.34 17.87 10.60
C ILE A 625 -2.25 17.52 11.61
N ASP A 626 -1.20 18.36 11.69
CA ASP A 626 -0.04 18.13 12.55
C ASP A 626 -0.42 18.15 14.05
N ASP A 627 -1.14 19.18 14.50
CA ASP A 627 -1.48 19.34 15.92
C ASP A 627 -2.63 18.43 16.39
N VAL A 628 -3.61 18.13 15.52
CA VAL A 628 -4.84 17.43 15.92
C VAL A 628 -4.84 15.96 15.54
N PHE A 629 -4.27 15.58 14.38
CA PHE A 629 -4.44 14.23 13.82
C PHE A 629 -3.18 13.35 13.87
N ILE A 630 -2.00 13.90 14.13
CA ILE A 630 -0.79 13.10 14.34
C ILE A 630 -0.78 12.54 15.76
N SER A 631 -0.81 11.22 15.86
CA SER A 631 -0.84 10.47 17.12
C SER A 631 0.55 9.92 17.46
N GLU A 632 1.10 10.34 18.59
CA GLU A 632 2.33 9.78 19.13
C GLU A 632 2.15 8.32 19.52
N VAL A 633 0.96 7.95 20.03
CA VAL A 633 0.61 6.56 20.39
C VAL A 633 0.61 5.64 19.17
N LEU A 634 0.10 6.12 18.03
CA LEU A 634 0.10 5.37 16.78
C LEU A 634 1.52 5.22 16.25
N SER A 635 2.28 6.32 16.24
CA SER A 635 3.68 6.33 15.84
C SER A 635 4.53 5.36 16.69
N SER A 636 4.33 5.35 18.01
CA SER A 636 5.06 4.45 18.91
C SER A 636 4.74 2.99 18.64
N LYS A 637 3.48 2.66 18.29
CA LYS A 637 3.09 1.29 17.91
C LYS A 637 3.77 0.83 16.62
N ILE A 638 3.86 1.71 15.62
CA ILE A 638 4.53 1.40 14.34
C ILE A 638 6.01 1.06 14.57
N TYR A 639 6.64 1.68 15.55
CA TYR A 639 8.05 1.49 15.89
C TYR A 639 8.29 0.56 17.09
N ASN A 640 7.27 -0.18 17.53
CA ASN A 640 7.39 -1.09 18.66
C ASN A 640 8.12 -2.38 18.26
N ASP A 641 9.44 -2.38 18.40
CA ASP A 641 10.32 -3.49 18.07
C ASP A 641 11.53 -3.48 19.02
N ASP A 642 11.99 -4.65 19.44
CA ASP A 642 13.10 -4.83 20.39
C ASP A 642 14.43 -4.31 19.83
N PHE A 643 14.55 -4.22 18.49
CA PHE A 643 15.74 -3.69 17.81
C PHE A 643 15.73 -2.17 17.61
N VAL A 644 14.64 -1.48 17.95
CA VAL A 644 14.54 -0.02 17.78
C VAL A 644 15.09 0.68 19.01
N THR A 645 16.22 1.36 18.85
CA THR A 645 16.74 2.31 19.83
C THR A 645 16.43 3.73 19.37
N VAL A 646 15.59 4.45 20.12
CA VAL A 646 15.34 5.87 19.89
C VAL A 646 16.56 6.67 20.33
N LEU A 647 17.05 7.54 19.45
CA LEU A 647 18.16 8.43 19.76
C LEU A 647 17.55 9.72 20.32
N ASP A 648 17.57 9.87 21.64
CA ASP A 648 17.14 11.11 22.30
C ASP A 648 18.19 12.21 22.03
N GLU A 649 18.01 12.95 20.94
CA GLU A 649 18.65 14.24 20.77
C GLU A 649 17.81 15.27 21.53
N ALA A 650 18.25 15.64 22.73
CA ALA A 650 17.53 16.51 23.68
C ALA A 650 17.08 17.89 23.13
N GLU A 651 17.43 18.23 21.90
CA GLU A 651 17.12 19.49 21.22
C GLU A 651 16.50 19.32 19.82
N SER A 652 16.26 18.09 19.33
CA SER A 652 15.69 17.86 17.99
C SER A 652 14.20 17.51 18.06
N GLU A 653 13.38 18.19 17.25
CA GLU A 653 11.98 17.79 17.00
C GLU A 653 11.88 16.55 16.08
N GLU A 654 12.98 16.13 15.47
CA GLU A 654 13.07 14.92 14.66
C GLU A 654 13.52 13.75 15.55
N MET A 655 12.68 12.72 15.65
CA MET A 655 13.05 11.50 16.36
C MET A 655 13.90 10.63 15.44
N ASP A 656 15.21 10.60 15.67
CA ASP A 656 16.05 9.60 15.04
C ASP A 656 15.99 8.26 15.79
N PHE A 657 16.28 7.20 15.05
CA PHE A 657 16.38 5.87 15.61
C PHE A 657 17.44 5.08 14.88
N LYS A 658 17.94 4.09 15.62
CA LYS A 658 18.83 3.05 15.12
C LYS A 658 18.08 1.72 15.18
N TYR A 659 18.19 0.93 14.13
CA TYR A 659 17.68 -0.44 14.10
C TYR A 659 18.86 -1.41 14.27
N ASP A 660 19.04 -1.90 15.49
CA ASP A 660 20.19 -2.71 15.92
C ASP A 660 20.01 -4.20 15.60
N LEU A 661 19.63 -4.50 14.36
CA LEU A 661 19.64 -5.87 13.84
C LEU A 661 20.97 -6.15 13.15
N PRO A 662 21.75 -7.14 13.62
CA PRO A 662 22.98 -7.54 12.95
C PRO A 662 22.75 -7.86 11.48
N ASP A 663 23.71 -7.53 10.61
CA ASP A 663 23.60 -7.79 9.16
C ASP A 663 23.66 -9.31 8.80
N SER A 664 23.76 -10.18 9.81
CA SER A 664 23.71 -11.64 9.69
C SER A 664 22.27 -12.16 9.56
N PHE A 665 22.12 -13.34 8.95
CA PHE A 665 20.89 -14.13 9.00
C PHE A 665 20.68 -14.59 10.46
N GLU A 666 20.24 -13.74 11.38
CA GLU A 666 20.00 -14.14 12.78
C GLU A 666 18.55 -14.55 13.00
N ASP A 667 18.30 -15.34 14.04
CA ASP A 667 16.99 -15.93 14.40
C ASP A 667 16.04 -14.91 15.05
N GLU A 668 16.18 -13.65 14.66
CA GLU A 668 15.52 -12.54 15.31
C GLU A 668 14.19 -12.22 14.61
N ARG A 669 13.14 -12.03 15.40
CA ARG A 669 11.80 -11.74 14.88
C ARG A 669 11.62 -10.24 14.70
N ILE A 670 11.29 -9.82 13.49
CA ILE A 670 11.00 -8.41 13.18
C ILE A 670 9.54 -8.11 13.55
N ASN A 671 9.35 -7.32 14.59
CA ASN A 671 8.01 -6.90 15.02
C ASN A 671 7.53 -5.63 14.31
N SER A 672 8.46 -4.78 13.86
CA SER A 672 8.18 -3.60 13.02
C SER A 672 8.82 -3.72 11.64
N PRO A 673 8.07 -4.24 10.65
CA PRO A 673 8.53 -4.24 9.25
C PRO A 673 8.86 -2.84 8.74
N VAL A 674 8.15 -1.81 9.22
CA VAL A 674 8.35 -0.40 8.82
C VAL A 674 9.72 0.11 9.28
N ALA A 675 10.04 -0.03 10.57
CA ALA A 675 11.32 0.42 11.11
C ALA A 675 12.49 -0.31 10.46
N PHE A 676 12.35 -1.63 10.27
CA PHE A 676 13.34 -2.45 9.58
C PHE A 676 13.57 -1.98 8.14
N LEU A 677 12.50 -1.79 7.35
CA LEU A 677 12.61 -1.36 5.96
C LEU A 677 13.27 0.03 5.85
N LEU A 678 12.90 0.95 6.73
CA LEU A 678 13.45 2.31 6.72
C LEU A 678 14.96 2.30 7.02
N ASP A 679 15.41 1.51 8.00
CA ASP A 679 16.85 1.29 8.28
C ASP A 679 17.58 0.73 7.05
N ARG A 680 16.99 -0.28 6.38
CA ARG A 680 17.61 -0.88 5.19
C ARG A 680 17.74 0.12 4.05
N ILE A 681 16.75 0.98 3.84
CA ILE A 681 16.80 2.04 2.81
C ILE A 681 17.80 3.12 3.16
N ARG A 682 17.91 3.50 4.44
CA ARG A 682 18.94 4.45 4.90
C ARG A 682 20.34 3.92 4.59
N LYS A 683 20.60 2.66 4.95
CA LYS A 683 21.86 1.96 4.64
C LYS A 683 22.11 1.85 3.14
N THR A 684 21.08 1.71 2.31
CA THR A 684 21.24 1.64 0.85
C THR A 684 21.50 2.99 0.20
N LEU A 685 20.97 4.08 0.75
CA LEU A 685 21.27 5.45 0.32
C LEU A 685 22.71 5.88 0.62
N GLU A 686 23.34 5.28 1.63
CA GLU A 686 24.72 5.58 2.05
C GLU A 686 25.78 4.75 1.31
N LYS A 687 25.43 3.58 0.78
CA LYS A 687 26.36 2.65 0.13
C LYS A 687 26.34 2.82 -1.40
N ASN A 688 27.53 2.85 -2.01
CA ASN A 688 27.68 3.05 -3.46
C ASN A 688 27.47 1.77 -4.30
N GLU A 689 27.63 0.57 -3.72
CA GLU A 689 27.49 -0.70 -4.45
C GLU A 689 26.79 -1.75 -3.57
N ILE A 690 25.54 -2.10 -3.92
CA ILE A 690 24.77 -3.18 -3.30
C ILE A 690 24.12 -4.01 -4.42
N ASP A 691 24.16 -5.34 -4.29
CA ASP A 691 23.26 -6.22 -5.05
C ASP A 691 21.83 -6.06 -4.51
N TYR A 692 21.10 -5.08 -5.05
CA TYR A 692 19.74 -4.77 -4.61
C TYR A 692 18.80 -5.97 -4.70
N SER A 693 19.02 -6.88 -5.64
CA SER A 693 18.15 -8.04 -5.79
C SER A 693 18.35 -9.03 -4.65
N ARG A 694 19.60 -9.32 -4.32
CA ARG A 694 19.89 -10.15 -3.15
C ARG A 694 19.39 -9.51 -1.86
N GLU A 695 19.63 -8.21 -1.68
CA GLU A 695 19.20 -7.49 -0.49
C GLU A 695 17.67 -7.44 -0.37
N THR A 696 16.96 -7.18 -1.48
CA THR A 696 15.50 -7.23 -1.52
C THR A 696 14.98 -8.62 -1.13
N CYS A 697 15.60 -9.69 -1.64
CA CYS A 697 15.20 -11.05 -1.28
C CYS A 697 15.41 -11.33 0.22
N LYS A 698 16.51 -10.86 0.81
CA LYS A 698 16.76 -10.98 2.26
C LYS A 698 15.69 -10.22 3.06
N ILE A 699 15.44 -8.96 2.71
CA ILE A 699 14.42 -8.12 3.35
C ILE A 699 13.07 -8.84 3.35
N MET A 700 12.64 -9.37 2.20
CA MET A 700 11.38 -10.09 2.09
C MET A 700 11.34 -11.34 2.95
N LEU A 701 12.43 -12.12 2.99
CA LEU A 701 12.49 -13.32 3.83
C LEU A 701 12.50 -13.01 5.33
N SER A 702 13.14 -11.90 5.73
CA SER A 702 13.17 -11.43 7.13
C SER A 702 11.80 -10.99 7.63
N ILE A 703 11.01 -10.31 6.79
CA ILE A 703 9.68 -9.80 7.17
C ILE A 703 8.64 -10.94 7.37
N ILE A 704 8.90 -12.15 6.86
CA ILE A 704 7.96 -13.28 6.94
C ILE A 704 7.93 -13.93 8.33
N GLN A 705 9.06 -13.88 9.06
CA GLN A 705 9.24 -14.43 10.42
C GLN A 705 8.21 -13.85 11.39
#